data_AF-A0A9E4GGI7-F1
#
_entry.id   AF-A0A9E4GGI7-F1
#
_cell.length_a   1.000
_cell.length_b   1.000
_cell.length_c   1.000
_cell.angle_alpha   90.00
_cell.angle_beta   90.00
_cell.angle_gamma   90.00
#
_symmetry.space_group_name_H-M   'P 1'
#
loop_
_entity.id
_entity.type
_entity.pdbx_description
1 polymer ?
#
loop_
_entity_poly.entity_id
_entity_poly.type
_entity_poly.pdbx_seq_one_letter_code
_entity_poly.pdbx_strand_id
1 'polypeptide(L)'
;MTSGDTAGLDRSRLTEPARQRLATVLDELPVAWQTQLLDALAEVETATLEGWLAGQHLHSWVEHGRRGLTLDQSKNEHLAPAFFGATSQVLPRLSQGDLNEWSRLAFDIGGVDPAQVFTSLPDGLTELEQAERLSCYRLVRNSVYHSPTAAVALYRALPHACLIIPAELRATYLRCIQAGVSFDPEPLPVSVTLFSSTLRSLPLETCRTLLERIGQLAQFVPTGVARLFRVLGQAYDEVGEQGVLGWITAGEELARRRPEAAEAYFALESRTSILMLRGTVPAVMLSDVHGVLLKYLHMLGGTTYSLAETETMSFPPPLGLDDEDMLPLPVWVEAFPTYEENFRLLRIMAAQQAGRVACGTYAIDLADLWPSLPPYVHLLLADGAEPPDNLFDFFHLFPQPKQVEALFVHIESKRVAAQLTASYRGLREDLAWADEQTQLYPAALSMLLPRLPKALWPDLTKDGSADESLLLATELYAHVMDSGARPQATEPRQSKKDQLTELVEDESARLVPMEDEGPRSAEGLSAEEQALLRKIIARLRQHQKEHRRPQARPDNGKTFTLFGEPDPDGVEEELLQPKQKKAKNRQRLTSAGVRYVYDEWDFLIDDYRSHWCDLREVPLVGDEGAFFSSTMSAYGDVMKDIKREFQRLRPKLYHKVKGLEDGEEIDLEAAVGARVDLITGVPPSTKIYAARQPTDRDVSALFLLDLSASTDARVPVAAVEGEGEPEGEPEEMRIIDILKESVVLLSSALEEIGDTYAIYGFSSSGRKNVDVYPVKTFVESLSTDVKGRISALAPQRSTRMGAAVRHATRRLKDLSTRGKILILLSDGYPEDADYGREPHTPTYGIRDTMMALREAERSGILSFCITVDKGGHDYLREMCAPSRYMVIEDVLSLPSQLPKIYQRHIRAQEL
;
A
#
# COMPACT_ATOMS: atom_id res chain seq x y z
N MET A 1 29.49 64.36 -19.26
CA MET A 1 29.45 65.29 -18.11
C MET A 1 28.10 65.16 -17.44
N THR A 2 28.02 64.33 -16.40
CA THR A 2 27.04 64.38 -15.30
C THR A 2 27.68 63.61 -14.14
N SER A 3 28.51 64.33 -13.39
CA SER A 3 29.01 63.96 -12.08
C SER A 3 27.83 63.85 -11.11
N GLY A 4 27.43 62.63 -10.76
CA GLY A 4 26.74 62.40 -9.50
C GLY A 4 27.80 62.36 -8.41
N ASP A 5 27.74 63.30 -7.48
CA ASP A 5 28.55 63.30 -6.26
C ASP A 5 28.33 61.98 -5.50
N THR A 6 29.31 61.07 -5.55
CA THR A 6 29.42 59.97 -4.58
C THR A 6 29.93 60.58 -3.27
N ALA A 7 29.12 60.48 -2.21
CA ALA A 7 29.40 61.02 -0.89
C ALA A 7 30.55 60.24 -0.21
N GLY A 8 31.79 60.50 -0.62
CA GLY A 8 32.96 59.90 0.01
C GLY A 8 33.16 60.39 1.45
N LEU A 9 33.48 59.46 2.36
CA LEU A 9 33.80 59.73 3.77
C LEU A 9 34.79 60.91 3.94
N ASP A 10 34.38 61.93 4.70
CA ASP A 10 35.23 63.07 5.08
C ASP A 10 36.29 62.66 6.12
N ARG A 11 37.45 62.21 5.63
CA ARG A 11 38.57 61.69 6.43
C ARG A 11 39.19 62.73 7.37
N SER A 12 38.91 64.02 7.18
CA SER A 12 39.44 65.08 8.04
C SER A 12 38.88 65.02 9.47
N ARG A 13 37.73 64.36 9.65
CA ARG A 13 37.02 64.18 10.92
C ARG A 13 37.60 63.09 11.81
N LEU A 14 38.45 62.21 11.27
CA LEU A 14 39.10 61.13 12.00
C LEU A 14 40.42 61.58 12.64
N THR A 15 40.72 61.05 13.82
CA THR A 15 42.01 61.18 14.50
C THR A 15 43.15 60.58 13.67
N GLU A 16 44.37 61.07 13.87
CA GLU A 16 45.55 60.61 13.11
C GLU A 16 45.78 59.08 13.19
N PRO A 17 45.65 58.42 14.37
CA PRO A 17 45.76 56.96 14.44
C PRO A 17 44.64 56.22 13.70
N ALA A 18 43.41 56.77 13.70
CA ALA A 18 42.29 56.18 12.98
C ALA A 18 42.47 56.33 11.45
N ARG A 19 42.96 57.48 10.98
CA ARG A 19 43.31 57.69 9.57
C ARG A 19 44.37 56.69 9.08
N GLN A 20 45.41 56.45 9.87
CA GLN A 20 46.46 55.48 9.53
C GLN A 20 45.91 54.06 9.45
N ARG A 21 45.09 53.63 10.42
CA ARG A 21 44.44 52.30 10.39
C ARG A 21 43.48 52.13 9.22
N LEU A 22 42.70 53.17 8.88
CA LEU A 22 41.81 53.14 7.72
C LEU A 22 42.59 53.04 6.41
N ALA A 23 43.73 53.73 6.29
CA ALA A 23 44.61 53.62 5.12
C ALA A 23 45.13 52.18 4.96
N THR A 24 45.59 51.54 6.05
CA THR A 24 46.00 50.13 6.03
C THR A 24 44.89 49.19 5.55
N VAL A 25 43.65 49.39 6.00
CA VAL A 25 42.49 48.59 5.57
C VAL A 25 42.16 48.80 4.08
N LEU A 26 42.30 50.02 3.57
CA LEU A 26 42.02 50.32 2.16
C LEU A 26 43.10 49.79 1.23
N ASP A 27 44.37 49.79 1.64
CA ASP A 27 45.50 49.27 0.86
C ASP A 27 45.38 47.75 0.58
N GLU A 28 44.62 47.02 1.42
CA GLU A 28 44.33 45.60 1.25
C GLU A 28 43.19 45.33 0.24
N LEU A 29 42.48 46.37 -0.23
CA LEU A 29 41.36 46.27 -1.17
C LEU A 29 41.69 46.84 -2.56
N PRO A 30 41.26 46.18 -3.65
CA PRO A 30 41.28 46.78 -4.98
C PRO A 30 40.53 48.11 -5.03
N VAL A 31 41.07 49.08 -5.80
CA VAL A 31 40.52 50.44 -5.95
C VAL A 31 39.04 50.43 -6.34
N ALA A 32 38.61 49.44 -7.13
CA ALA A 32 37.23 49.29 -7.59
C ALA A 32 36.21 49.02 -6.47
N TRP A 33 36.65 48.53 -5.30
CA TRP A 33 35.80 48.20 -4.14
C TRP A 33 35.94 49.19 -2.98
N GLN A 34 37.03 49.98 -2.98
CA GLN A 34 37.28 51.00 -1.96
C GLN A 34 36.17 52.07 -1.95
N THR A 35 35.65 52.43 -3.12
CA THR A 35 34.62 53.48 -3.26
C THR A 35 33.34 53.12 -2.51
N GLN A 36 32.86 51.88 -2.66
CA GLN A 36 31.63 51.37 -2.07
C GLN A 36 31.75 51.23 -0.55
N LEU A 37 32.93 50.80 -0.07
CA LEU A 37 33.21 50.78 1.36
C LEU A 37 33.24 52.20 1.93
N LEU A 38 33.88 53.16 1.24
CA LEU A 38 33.96 54.55 1.69
C LEU A 38 32.58 55.23 1.71
N ASP A 39 31.74 54.97 0.72
CA ASP A 39 30.37 55.47 0.68
C ASP A 39 29.54 54.91 1.84
N ALA A 40 29.64 53.60 2.14
CA ALA A 40 28.96 53.00 3.30
C ALA A 40 29.48 53.54 4.63
N LEU A 41 30.78 53.78 4.76
CA LEU A 41 31.37 54.36 5.97
C LEU A 41 30.98 55.82 6.19
N ALA A 42 30.63 56.56 5.13
CA ALA A 42 30.18 57.95 5.24
C ALA A 42 28.84 58.08 6.00
N GLU A 43 28.04 57.01 6.05
CA GLU A 43 26.79 56.94 6.79
C GLU A 43 26.98 56.65 8.30
N VAL A 44 28.21 56.33 8.74
CA VAL A 44 28.51 55.92 10.11
C VAL A 44 29.04 57.08 10.95
N GLU A 45 28.56 57.21 12.19
CA GLU A 45 29.06 58.21 13.13
C GLU A 45 30.57 58.06 13.39
N THR A 46 31.29 59.18 13.43
CA THR A 46 32.76 59.21 13.50
C THR A 46 33.32 58.47 14.71
N ALA A 47 32.70 58.59 15.88
CA ALA A 47 33.14 57.89 17.10
C ALA A 47 33.02 56.36 16.97
N THR A 48 31.94 55.88 16.34
CA THR A 48 31.71 54.45 16.09
C THR A 48 32.73 53.89 15.11
N LEU A 49 33.01 54.63 14.04
CA LEU A 49 34.03 54.27 13.04
C LEU A 49 35.44 54.18 13.67
N GLU A 50 35.81 55.15 14.51
CA GLU A 50 37.08 55.10 15.23
C GLU A 50 37.17 53.91 16.19
N GLY A 51 36.05 53.55 16.84
CA GLY A 51 35.94 52.35 17.66
C GLY A 51 36.16 51.06 16.85
N TRP A 52 35.55 50.95 15.67
CA TRP A 52 35.74 49.80 14.78
C TRP A 52 37.16 49.65 14.26
N LEU A 53 37.82 50.77 13.95
CA LEU A 53 39.22 50.80 13.53
C LEU A 53 40.16 50.42 14.69
N ALA A 54 39.87 50.91 15.90
CA ALA A 54 40.67 50.57 17.08
C ALA A 54 40.53 49.11 17.53
N GLY A 55 39.32 48.56 17.47
CA GLY A 55 39.03 47.16 17.79
C GLY A 55 39.27 46.18 16.65
N GLN A 56 39.83 46.62 15.51
CA GLN A 56 40.06 45.83 14.29
C GLN A 56 38.80 45.21 13.65
N HIS A 57 37.59 45.60 14.07
CA HIS A 57 36.33 45.10 13.53
C HIS A 57 36.21 45.36 12.02
N LEU A 58 36.59 46.56 11.58
CA LEU A 58 36.55 46.93 10.16
C LEU A 58 37.61 46.17 9.35
N HIS A 59 38.79 45.95 9.92
CA HIS A 59 39.84 45.15 9.28
C HIS A 59 39.40 43.68 9.11
N SER A 60 38.79 43.08 10.15
CA SER A 60 38.22 41.72 10.03
C SER A 60 37.11 41.65 8.98
N TRP A 61 36.22 42.65 8.91
CA TRP A 61 35.18 42.74 7.88
C TRP A 61 35.75 42.74 6.46
N VAL A 62 36.78 43.56 6.23
CA VAL A 62 37.46 43.65 4.94
C VAL A 62 38.18 42.34 4.58
N GLU A 63 38.85 41.72 5.55
CA GLU A 63 39.49 40.41 5.34
C GLU A 63 38.46 39.31 5.01
N HIS A 64 37.27 39.32 5.61
CA HIS A 64 36.18 38.40 5.24
C HIS A 64 35.69 38.61 3.82
N GLY A 65 35.48 39.87 3.42
CA GLY A 65 35.10 40.22 2.04
C GLY A 65 36.17 39.76 1.04
N ARG A 66 37.44 40.07 1.31
CA ARG A 66 38.56 39.66 0.47
C ARG A 66 38.64 38.13 0.33
N ARG A 67 38.54 37.39 1.44
CA ARG A 67 38.53 35.92 1.41
C ARG A 67 37.37 35.37 0.57
N GLY A 68 36.14 35.83 0.81
CA GLY A 68 34.96 35.38 0.07
C GLY A 68 35.02 35.67 -1.44
N LEU A 69 35.56 36.83 -1.81
CA LEU A 69 35.72 37.25 -3.20
C LEU A 69 36.90 36.53 -3.90
N THR A 70 37.93 36.11 -3.16
CA THR A 70 39.10 35.40 -3.73
C THR A 70 38.91 33.89 -3.91
N LEU A 71 37.95 33.27 -3.20
CA LEU A 71 37.71 31.82 -3.25
C LEU A 71 37.18 31.34 -4.62
N ASP A 72 36.38 32.16 -5.32
CA ASP A 72 35.94 31.91 -6.71
C ASP A 72 35.79 33.26 -7.45
N GLN A 73 36.93 33.87 -7.79
CA GLN A 73 37.00 35.25 -8.33
C GLN A 73 36.07 35.49 -9.52
N SER A 74 35.93 34.51 -10.41
CA SER A 74 35.10 34.63 -11.61
C SER A 74 33.60 34.71 -11.32
N LYS A 75 33.16 34.14 -10.19
CA LYS A 75 31.75 34.13 -9.78
C LYS A 75 31.41 35.21 -8.79
N ASN A 76 32.30 35.58 -7.87
CA ASN A 76 31.91 36.41 -6.72
C ASN A 76 32.21 37.91 -6.89
N GLU A 77 32.96 38.32 -7.92
CA GLU A 77 33.35 39.73 -8.12
C GLU A 77 32.14 40.69 -8.19
N HIS A 78 31.03 40.26 -8.80
CA HIS A 78 29.80 41.04 -8.89
C HIS A 78 29.08 41.25 -7.54
N LEU A 79 29.43 40.47 -6.51
CA LEU A 79 28.87 40.59 -5.15
C LEU A 79 29.57 41.66 -4.31
N ALA A 80 30.79 42.07 -4.69
CA ALA A 80 31.61 43.00 -3.91
C ALA A 80 30.91 44.34 -3.61
N PRO A 81 30.21 44.99 -4.57
CA PRO A 81 29.48 46.23 -4.28
C PRO A 81 28.38 46.04 -3.24
N ALA A 82 27.65 44.92 -3.29
CA ALA A 82 26.58 44.62 -2.34
C ALA A 82 27.14 44.32 -0.94
N PHE A 83 28.24 43.55 -0.84
CA PHE A 83 28.90 43.22 0.42
C PHE A 83 29.47 44.46 1.11
N PHE A 84 30.30 45.25 0.42
CA PHE A 84 30.92 46.45 1.02
C PHE A 84 29.91 47.59 1.23
N GLY A 85 28.87 47.68 0.40
CA GLY A 85 27.76 48.61 0.62
C GLY A 85 26.95 48.32 1.89
N ALA A 86 26.94 47.06 2.37
CA ALA A 86 26.22 46.65 3.57
C ALA A 86 26.94 46.97 4.89
N THR A 87 28.15 47.55 4.85
CA THR A 87 28.99 47.76 6.04
C THR A 87 28.29 48.56 7.14
N SER A 88 27.60 49.66 6.81
CA SER A 88 26.89 50.49 7.80
C SER A 88 25.74 49.75 8.48
N GLN A 89 25.19 48.72 7.84
CA GLN A 89 24.00 48.01 8.29
C GLN A 89 24.32 46.72 9.07
N VAL A 90 25.33 45.96 8.62
CA VAL A 90 25.65 44.63 9.16
C VAL A 90 26.65 44.70 10.31
N LEU A 91 27.72 45.49 10.15
CA LEU A 91 28.84 45.54 11.09
C LEU A 91 28.45 45.97 12.52
N PRO A 92 27.50 46.91 12.74
CA PRO A 92 27.05 47.24 14.10
C PRO A 92 26.20 46.15 14.77
N ARG A 93 25.62 45.22 13.99
CA ARG A 93 24.57 44.30 14.45
C ARG A 93 25.07 42.90 14.76
N LEU A 94 26.27 42.54 14.31
CA LEU A 94 26.85 41.21 14.48
C LEU A 94 28.17 41.25 15.26
N SER A 95 28.38 40.26 16.13
CA SER A 95 29.65 40.09 16.84
C SER A 95 30.78 39.61 15.91
N GLN A 96 32.05 39.75 16.28
CA GLN A 96 33.18 39.23 15.48
C GLN A 96 33.07 37.73 15.20
N GLY A 97 32.60 36.94 16.18
CA GLY A 97 32.38 35.50 15.98
C GLY A 97 31.27 35.19 14.97
N ASP A 98 30.21 36.01 14.95
CA ASP A 98 29.08 35.85 14.03
C ASP A 98 29.43 36.30 12.61
N LEU A 99 30.21 37.37 12.48
CA LEU A 99 30.60 37.96 11.20
C LEU A 99 31.32 36.97 10.30
N ASN A 100 32.19 36.10 10.85
CA ASN A 100 32.89 35.09 10.06
C ASN A 100 31.93 34.05 9.45
N GLU A 101 31.03 33.46 10.25
CA GLU A 101 30.10 32.44 9.75
C GLU A 101 28.99 33.05 8.88
N TRP A 102 28.50 34.25 9.22
CA TRP A 102 27.56 34.98 8.38
C TRP A 102 28.17 35.33 7.02
N SER A 103 29.41 35.85 6.98
CA SER A 103 30.05 36.24 5.71
C SER A 103 30.21 35.03 4.78
N ARG A 104 30.63 33.87 5.32
CA ARG A 104 30.70 32.62 4.56
C ARG A 104 29.35 32.27 3.95
N LEU A 105 28.31 32.20 4.78
CA LEU A 105 26.96 31.91 4.32
C LEU A 105 26.49 32.90 3.26
N ALA A 106 26.70 34.20 3.48
CA ALA A 106 26.23 35.26 2.60
C ALA A 106 26.87 35.17 1.21
N PHE A 107 28.14 34.77 1.11
CA PHE A 107 28.78 34.46 -0.18
C PHE A 107 28.25 33.16 -0.80
N ASP A 108 27.93 32.14 -0.01
CA ASP A 108 27.36 30.87 -0.52
C ASP A 108 25.98 31.07 -1.16
N ILE A 109 25.13 31.94 -0.59
CA ILE A 109 23.76 32.20 -1.09
C ILE A 109 23.67 33.46 -1.97
N GLY A 110 24.70 34.30 -1.96
CA GLY A 110 24.69 35.63 -2.58
C GLY A 110 24.54 35.60 -4.10
N GLY A 111 24.91 34.51 -4.77
CA GLY A 111 24.78 34.38 -6.23
C GLY A 111 23.33 34.29 -6.73
N VAL A 112 22.35 34.00 -5.87
CA VAL A 112 20.92 33.88 -6.23
C VAL A 112 20.21 35.22 -6.14
N ASP A 113 20.42 35.95 -5.04
CA ASP A 113 19.87 37.30 -4.84
C ASP A 113 20.84 38.17 -4.02
N PRO A 114 21.86 38.77 -4.67
CA PRO A 114 22.86 39.60 -4.00
C PRO A 114 22.25 40.79 -3.27
N ALA A 115 21.25 41.42 -3.90
CA ALA A 115 20.63 42.61 -3.38
C ALA A 115 19.92 42.31 -2.07
N GLN A 116 19.13 41.24 -2.01
CA GLN A 116 18.46 40.89 -0.77
C GLN A 116 19.44 40.39 0.29
N VAL A 117 20.38 39.48 -0.03
CA VAL A 117 21.22 38.82 0.99
C VAL A 117 22.10 39.79 1.79
N PHE A 118 22.71 40.79 1.13
CA PHE A 118 23.65 41.68 1.80
C PHE A 118 23.00 42.97 2.33
N THR A 119 21.99 43.52 1.65
CA THR A 119 21.44 44.84 2.02
C THR A 119 20.53 44.82 3.23
N SER A 120 20.00 43.67 3.65
CA SER A 120 19.15 43.61 4.85
C SER A 120 19.31 42.29 5.56
N LEU A 121 19.60 42.34 6.85
CA LEU A 121 19.54 41.15 7.71
C LEU A 121 18.09 40.67 7.83
N PRO A 122 17.85 39.35 7.91
CA PRO A 122 16.53 38.79 8.21
C PRO A 122 15.93 39.33 9.50
N ASP A 123 14.61 39.48 9.50
CA ASP A 123 13.85 39.90 10.67
C ASP A 123 14.07 38.92 11.83
N GLY A 124 14.34 39.46 13.02
CA GLY A 124 14.56 38.68 14.23
C GLY A 124 15.95 38.04 14.37
N LEU A 125 16.82 38.11 13.34
CA LEU A 125 18.16 37.49 13.42
C LEU A 125 19.01 38.04 14.57
N THR A 126 18.93 39.35 14.83
CA THR A 126 19.67 40.02 15.91
C THR A 126 19.14 39.72 17.30
N GLU A 127 17.87 39.28 17.40
CA GLU A 127 17.21 38.99 18.68
C GLU A 127 17.50 37.58 19.19
N LEU A 128 17.99 36.69 18.32
CA LEU A 128 18.43 35.35 18.69
C LEU A 128 19.72 35.37 19.52
N GLU A 129 19.95 34.33 20.30
CA GLU A 129 21.25 34.14 20.95
C GLU A 129 22.34 33.76 19.93
N GLN A 130 23.60 33.96 20.32
CA GLN A 130 24.72 33.65 19.43
C GLN A 130 24.72 32.18 18.97
N ALA A 131 24.48 31.24 19.89
CA ALA A 131 24.43 29.81 19.56
C ALA A 131 23.28 29.45 18.60
N GLU A 132 22.14 30.13 18.72
CA GLU A 132 20.97 29.98 17.85
C GLU A 132 21.27 30.50 16.43
N ARG A 133 21.88 31.70 16.32
CA ARG A 133 22.32 32.26 15.03
C ARG A 133 23.29 31.34 14.31
N LEU A 134 24.32 30.86 15.02
CA LEU A 134 25.31 29.93 14.45
C LEU A 134 24.65 28.64 13.96
N SER A 135 23.64 28.14 14.67
CA SER A 135 22.89 26.96 14.24
C SER A 135 22.06 27.24 12.98
N CYS A 136 21.40 28.39 12.90
CA CYS A 136 20.69 28.83 11.70
C CYS A 136 21.64 28.93 10.49
N TYR A 137 22.82 29.53 10.66
CA TYR A 137 23.77 29.67 9.56
C TYR A 137 24.23 28.32 9.01
N ARG A 138 24.53 27.36 9.90
CA ARG A 138 24.92 26.00 9.50
C ARG A 138 23.81 25.27 8.75
N LEU A 139 22.56 25.39 9.24
CA LEU A 139 21.39 24.80 8.58
C LEU A 139 21.20 25.36 7.17
N VAL A 140 21.18 26.68 7.03
CA VAL A 140 21.01 27.31 5.73
C VAL A 140 22.15 26.91 4.78
N ARG A 141 23.40 26.93 5.26
CA ARG A 141 24.54 26.56 4.42
C ARG A 141 24.45 25.12 3.90
N ASN A 142 23.99 24.18 4.73
CA ASN A 142 23.78 22.80 4.30
C ASN A 142 22.72 22.69 3.19
N SER A 143 21.68 23.53 3.19
CA SER A 143 20.67 23.52 2.13
C SER A 143 21.18 24.03 0.78
N VAL A 144 22.24 24.85 0.76
CA VAL A 144 22.80 25.43 -0.48
C VAL A 144 23.24 24.35 -1.47
N TYR A 145 23.78 23.24 -0.97
CA TYR A 145 24.25 22.13 -1.82
C TYR A 145 23.13 21.47 -2.63
N HIS A 146 21.90 21.50 -2.12
CA HIS A 146 20.75 20.87 -2.75
C HIS A 146 19.89 21.89 -3.51
N SER A 147 19.63 23.05 -2.92
CA SER A 147 18.82 24.11 -3.52
C SER A 147 19.24 25.50 -3.01
N PRO A 148 20.02 26.26 -3.79
CA PRO A 148 20.42 27.63 -3.43
C PRO A 148 19.23 28.58 -3.25
N THR A 149 18.16 28.40 -4.03
CA THR A 149 16.93 29.20 -3.92
C THR A 149 16.20 28.93 -2.61
N ALA A 150 16.08 27.66 -2.22
CA ALA A 150 15.50 27.29 -0.93
C ALA A 150 16.35 27.81 0.24
N ALA A 151 17.68 27.81 0.11
CA ALA A 151 18.58 28.34 1.12
C ALA A 151 18.35 29.83 1.39
N VAL A 152 18.22 30.66 0.35
CA VAL A 152 17.90 32.09 0.52
C VAL A 152 16.55 32.27 1.23
N ALA A 153 15.53 31.52 0.83
CA ALA A 153 14.21 31.59 1.46
C ALA A 153 14.25 31.13 2.93
N LEU A 154 15.03 30.08 3.23
CA LEU A 154 15.21 29.57 4.59
C LEU A 154 15.99 30.55 5.47
N TYR A 155 17.02 31.21 4.93
CA TYR A 155 17.76 32.28 5.61
C TYR A 155 16.84 33.39 6.12
N ARG A 156 15.80 33.71 5.35
CA ARG A 156 14.80 34.73 5.70
C ARG A 156 13.76 34.24 6.70
N ALA A 157 13.24 33.03 6.49
CA ALA A 157 12.14 32.52 7.30
C ALA A 157 12.58 32.04 8.70
N LEU A 158 13.75 31.40 8.79
CA LEU A 158 14.16 30.66 9.97
C LEU A 158 14.32 31.52 11.24
N PRO A 159 14.92 32.73 11.21
CA PRO A 159 15.14 33.50 12.42
C PRO A 159 13.84 33.93 13.11
N HIS A 160 12.91 34.51 12.34
CA HIS A 160 11.59 34.87 12.84
C HIS A 160 10.81 33.62 13.32
N ALA A 161 10.89 32.51 12.58
CA ALA A 161 10.24 31.26 12.98
C ALA A 161 10.77 30.71 14.32
N CYS A 162 12.06 30.89 14.62
CA CYS A 162 12.66 30.52 15.91
C CYS A 162 12.16 31.41 17.05
N LEU A 163 11.97 32.70 16.82
CA LEU A 163 11.50 33.63 17.85
C LEU A 163 10.08 33.34 18.33
N ILE A 164 9.24 32.76 17.45
CA ILE A 164 7.90 32.28 17.81
C ILE A 164 7.96 31.17 18.88
N ILE A 165 9.06 30.40 18.91
CA ILE A 165 9.25 29.27 19.82
C ILE A 165 9.86 29.76 21.15
N PRO A 166 9.38 29.25 22.31
CA PRO A 166 9.99 29.51 23.62
C PRO A 166 11.48 29.17 23.63
N ALA A 167 12.30 30.00 24.28
CA ALA A 167 13.76 29.91 24.24
C ALA A 167 14.29 28.51 24.63
N GLU A 168 13.70 27.88 25.64
CA GLU A 168 14.07 26.54 26.10
C GLU A 168 13.85 25.41 25.06
N LEU A 169 13.00 25.63 24.05
CA LEU A 169 12.69 24.63 23.01
C LEU A 169 13.41 24.89 21.68
N ARG A 170 13.97 26.08 21.47
CA ARG A 170 14.58 26.50 20.19
C ARG A 170 15.71 25.58 19.72
N ALA A 171 16.54 25.10 20.65
CA ALA A 171 17.61 24.16 20.32
C ALA A 171 17.07 22.82 19.76
N THR A 172 16.01 22.27 20.37
CA THR A 172 15.35 21.04 19.90
C THR A 172 14.64 21.26 18.58
N TYR A 173 13.95 22.40 18.42
CA TYR A 173 13.31 22.82 17.19
C TYR A 173 14.30 22.90 16.00
N LEU A 174 15.45 23.55 16.19
CA LEU A 174 16.49 23.66 15.16
C LEU A 174 17.07 22.28 14.78
N ARG A 175 17.20 21.35 15.74
CA ARG A 175 17.60 19.96 15.45
C ARG A 175 16.58 19.23 14.59
N CYS A 176 15.28 19.45 14.81
CA CYS A 176 14.23 18.84 13.98
C CYS A 176 14.32 19.32 12.52
N ILE A 177 14.63 20.60 12.31
CA ILE A 177 14.79 21.18 10.97
C ILE A 177 16.04 20.64 10.27
N GLN A 178 17.10 20.36 11.02
CA GLN A 178 18.36 19.84 10.48
C GLN A 178 18.19 18.59 9.63
N ALA A 179 17.30 17.69 10.03
CA ALA A 179 17.04 16.47 9.27
C ALA A 179 16.38 16.77 7.93
N GLY A 180 15.41 17.67 7.86
CA GLY A 180 14.76 18.04 6.59
C GLY A 180 15.72 18.70 5.60
N VAL A 181 16.62 19.56 6.10
CA VAL A 181 17.58 20.33 5.28
C VAL A 181 18.50 19.43 4.44
N SER A 182 18.90 18.29 5.00
CA SER A 182 19.85 17.38 4.35
C SER A 182 19.26 16.55 3.20
N PHE A 183 17.93 16.57 3.02
CA PHE A 183 17.25 15.71 2.04
C PHE A 183 16.42 16.50 1.04
N ASP A 184 15.53 17.36 1.52
CA ASP A 184 14.60 18.11 0.67
C ASP A 184 14.41 19.52 1.27
N PRO A 185 15.29 20.49 0.93
CA PRO A 185 15.20 21.83 1.49
C PRO A 185 14.16 22.72 0.82
N GLU A 186 13.75 22.45 -0.42
CA GLU A 186 12.70 23.20 -1.13
C GLU A 186 11.40 23.42 -0.33
N PRO A 187 10.83 22.41 0.35
CA PRO A 187 9.62 22.58 1.14
C PRO A 187 9.79 23.44 2.39
N LEU A 188 11.00 23.51 2.94
CA LEU A 188 11.22 23.95 4.32
C LEU A 188 10.89 25.41 4.60
N PRO A 189 11.17 26.40 3.74
CA PRO A 189 10.86 27.80 4.05
C PRO A 189 9.38 28.03 4.42
N VAL A 190 8.48 27.34 3.71
CA VAL A 190 7.04 27.37 4.00
C VAL A 190 6.71 26.50 5.21
N SER A 191 7.24 25.27 5.26
CA SER A 191 6.94 24.31 6.32
C SER A 191 7.36 24.80 7.71
N VAL A 192 8.53 25.43 7.84
CA VAL A 192 9.07 25.98 9.09
C VAL A 192 8.16 27.06 9.67
N THR A 193 7.59 27.90 8.80
CA THR A 193 6.64 28.95 9.20
C THR A 193 5.34 28.36 9.72
N LEU A 194 4.75 27.41 8.99
CA LEU A 194 3.53 26.69 9.40
C LEU A 194 3.74 25.91 10.69
N PHE A 195 4.87 25.20 10.80
CA PHE A 195 5.23 24.41 11.96
C PHE A 195 5.40 25.28 13.21
N SER A 196 6.10 26.41 13.12
CA SER A 196 6.22 27.35 14.24
C SER A 196 4.88 27.91 14.68
N SER A 197 4.00 28.24 13.72
CA SER A 197 2.66 28.74 14.05
C SER A 197 1.80 27.68 14.76
N THR A 198 1.91 26.43 14.34
CA THR A 198 1.23 25.29 14.97
C THR A 198 1.73 25.09 16.39
N LEU A 199 3.05 25.08 16.61
CA LEU A 199 3.63 24.93 17.95
C LEU A 199 3.21 26.08 18.88
N ARG A 200 3.14 27.32 18.37
CA ARG A 200 2.70 28.48 19.17
C ARG A 200 1.30 28.31 19.75
N SER A 201 0.40 27.62 19.05
CA SER A 201 -0.97 27.38 19.52
C SER A 201 -1.08 26.29 20.59
N LEU A 202 0.01 25.55 20.87
CA LEU A 202 -0.02 24.41 21.78
C LEU A 202 0.57 24.75 23.16
N PRO A 203 0.20 24.00 24.22
CA PRO A 203 0.85 24.10 25.53
C PRO A 203 2.34 23.76 25.47
N LEU A 204 3.14 24.39 26.35
CA LEU A 204 4.60 24.24 26.38
C LEU A 204 5.06 22.77 26.54
N GLU A 205 4.41 22.02 27.43
CA GLU A 205 4.71 20.60 27.65
C GLU A 205 4.44 19.76 26.40
N THR A 206 3.28 19.98 25.76
CA THR A 206 2.92 19.33 24.48
C THR A 206 3.95 19.65 23.39
N CYS A 207 4.39 20.91 23.28
CA CYS A 207 5.45 21.29 22.34
C CYS A 207 6.75 20.54 22.61
N ARG A 208 7.14 20.39 23.89
CA ARG A 208 8.36 19.68 24.28
C ARG A 208 8.29 18.22 23.86
N THR A 209 7.23 17.51 24.25
CA THR A 209 7.02 16.09 23.89
C THR A 209 7.00 15.90 22.38
N LEU A 210 6.28 16.76 21.64
CA LEU A 210 6.17 16.66 20.20
C LEU A 210 7.52 16.90 19.49
N LEU A 211 8.28 17.91 19.92
CA LEU A 211 9.61 18.20 19.37
C LEU A 211 10.62 17.10 19.68
N GLU A 212 10.55 16.49 20.87
CA GLU A 212 11.39 15.34 21.21
C GLU A 212 11.06 14.14 20.32
N ARG A 213 9.78 13.84 20.10
CA ARG A 213 9.35 12.75 19.21
C ARG A 213 9.73 13.01 17.76
N ILE A 214 9.52 14.21 17.24
CA ILE A 214 9.96 14.57 15.88
C ILE A 214 11.48 14.48 15.76
N GLY A 215 12.22 14.91 16.79
CA GLY A 215 13.68 14.80 16.83
C GLY A 215 14.18 13.35 16.82
N GLN A 216 13.44 12.42 17.43
CA GLN A 216 13.70 10.98 17.34
C GLN A 216 13.38 10.46 15.94
N LEU A 217 12.19 10.77 15.41
CA LEU A 217 11.77 10.41 14.06
C LEU A 217 12.79 10.86 13.01
N ALA A 218 13.32 12.08 13.14
CA ALA A 218 14.34 12.68 12.27
C ALA A 218 15.62 11.85 12.13
N GLN A 219 15.97 11.01 13.11
CA GLN A 219 17.14 10.14 13.04
C GLN A 219 16.93 8.95 12.10
N PHE A 220 15.68 8.51 11.93
CA PHE A 220 15.32 7.32 11.17
C PHE A 220 14.62 7.65 9.84
N VAL A 221 13.84 8.73 9.80
CA VAL A 221 12.94 9.11 8.69
C VAL A 221 13.05 10.61 8.36
N PRO A 222 14.23 11.10 7.95
CA PRO A 222 14.47 12.53 7.78
C PRO A 222 13.61 13.16 6.66
N THR A 223 13.34 12.43 5.58
CA THR A 223 12.44 12.86 4.48
C THR A 223 10.99 12.98 4.94
N GLY A 224 10.53 12.07 5.80
CA GLY A 224 9.19 12.09 6.40
C GLY A 224 8.96 13.31 7.29
N VAL A 225 9.98 13.78 8.01
CA VAL A 225 9.88 14.96 8.90
C VAL A 225 9.53 16.24 8.13
N ALA A 226 10.16 16.46 6.97
CA ALA A 226 9.86 17.63 6.15
C ALA A 226 8.40 17.66 5.66
N ARG A 227 7.83 16.47 5.39
CA ARG A 227 6.42 16.29 5.01
C ARG A 227 5.49 16.46 6.21
N LEU A 228 5.85 15.87 7.35
CA LEU A 228 5.13 15.99 8.62
C LEU A 228 4.91 17.46 8.99
N PHE A 229 5.93 18.32 8.86
CA PHE A 229 5.80 19.75 9.19
C PHE A 229 4.66 20.47 8.44
N ARG A 230 4.32 20.02 7.23
CA ARG A 230 3.25 20.63 6.42
C ARG A 230 1.86 20.24 6.90
N VAL A 231 1.73 19.05 7.47
CA VAL A 231 0.44 18.43 7.77
C VAL A 231 0.17 18.33 9.27
N LEU A 232 1.15 18.60 10.11
CA LEU A 232 1.05 18.43 11.56
C LEU A 232 -0.09 19.24 12.18
N GLY A 233 -0.31 20.49 11.72
CA GLY A 233 -1.43 21.29 12.18
C GLY A 233 -2.78 20.62 11.87
N GLN A 234 -2.96 20.15 10.64
CA GLN A 234 -4.15 19.41 10.23
C GLN A 234 -4.31 18.10 11.03
N ALA A 235 -3.23 17.34 11.23
CA ALA A 235 -3.26 16.11 12.01
C ALA A 235 -3.68 16.37 13.46
N TYR A 236 -3.15 17.44 14.07
CA TYR A 236 -3.50 17.82 15.43
C TYR A 236 -4.95 18.28 15.55
N ASP A 237 -5.47 19.03 14.57
CA ASP A 237 -6.87 19.45 14.54
C ASP A 237 -7.84 18.26 14.43
N GLU A 238 -7.44 17.18 13.75
CA GLU A 238 -8.29 15.99 13.53
C GLU A 238 -8.31 15.02 14.74
N VAL A 239 -7.17 14.73 15.37
CA VAL A 239 -7.08 13.69 16.42
C VAL A 239 -6.52 14.16 17.76
N GLY A 240 -6.11 15.42 17.89
CA GLY A 240 -5.48 15.96 19.10
C GLY A 240 -4.13 15.32 19.44
N GLU A 241 -3.60 15.64 20.63
CA GLU A 241 -2.24 15.26 21.04
C GLU A 241 -1.98 13.75 21.05
N GLN A 242 -2.79 12.99 21.79
CA GLN A 242 -2.62 11.54 21.94
C GLN A 242 -2.73 10.83 20.58
N GLY A 243 -3.67 11.26 19.74
CA GLY A 243 -3.84 10.71 18.40
C GLY A 243 -2.65 11.01 17.48
N VAL A 244 -2.09 12.24 17.53
CA VAL A 244 -0.90 12.60 16.73
C VAL A 244 0.31 11.80 17.18
N LEU A 245 0.49 11.58 18.48
CA LEU A 245 1.59 10.75 18.98
C LEU A 245 1.46 9.30 18.48
N GLY A 246 0.26 8.71 18.55
CA GLY A 246 0.00 7.39 17.99
C GLY A 246 0.20 7.32 16.48
N TRP A 247 -0.23 8.36 15.74
CA TRP A 247 0.00 8.51 14.30
C TRP A 247 1.49 8.56 13.95
N ILE A 248 2.30 9.33 14.71
CA ILE A 248 3.76 9.35 14.54
C ILE A 248 4.38 7.98 14.79
N THR A 249 3.99 7.30 15.88
CA THR A 249 4.49 5.94 16.18
C THR A 249 4.15 4.93 15.10
N ALA A 250 2.94 4.97 14.54
CA ALA A 250 2.55 4.12 13.42
C ALA A 250 3.38 4.42 12.15
N GLY A 251 3.62 5.69 11.85
CA GLY A 251 4.50 6.09 10.75
C GLY A 251 5.96 5.65 10.94
N GLU A 252 6.48 5.67 12.16
CA GLU A 252 7.82 5.14 12.50
C GLU A 252 7.91 3.61 12.29
N GLU A 253 6.88 2.86 12.68
CA GLU A 253 6.83 1.41 12.47
C GLU A 253 6.83 1.08 10.98
N LEU A 254 6.04 1.80 10.18
CA LEU A 254 6.04 1.68 8.73
C LEU A 254 7.43 1.97 8.15
N ALA A 255 8.09 3.03 8.62
CA ALA A 255 9.40 3.42 8.13
C ALA A 255 10.49 2.36 8.38
N ARG A 256 10.43 1.66 9.52
CA ARG A 256 11.39 0.59 9.85
C ARG A 256 11.33 -0.58 8.86
N ARG A 257 10.16 -0.82 8.27
CA ARG A 257 9.93 -1.88 7.28
C ARG A 257 10.17 -1.37 5.86
N ARG A 258 9.59 -0.20 5.53
CA ARG A 258 9.58 0.42 4.21
C ARG A 258 9.73 1.93 4.34
N PRO A 259 10.94 2.49 4.15
CA PRO A 259 11.18 3.93 4.26
C PRO A 259 10.26 4.79 3.38
N GLU A 260 9.94 4.31 2.17
CA GLU A 260 9.08 4.99 1.20
C GLU A 260 7.64 5.14 1.70
N ALA A 261 7.15 4.17 2.49
CA ALA A 261 5.80 4.20 3.06
C ALA A 261 5.65 5.35 4.04
N ALA A 262 6.69 5.63 4.83
CA ALA A 262 6.67 6.70 5.81
C ALA A 262 6.58 8.09 5.17
N GLU A 263 7.22 8.31 4.02
CA GLU A 263 7.12 9.57 3.29
C GLU A 263 5.69 9.83 2.79
N ALA A 264 5.05 8.82 2.19
CA ALA A 264 3.66 8.92 1.76
C ALA A 264 2.71 9.07 2.95
N TYR A 265 3.00 8.39 4.06
CA TYR A 265 2.24 8.46 5.30
C TYR A 265 2.27 9.87 5.90
N PHE A 266 3.45 10.44 6.13
CA PHE A 266 3.62 11.78 6.70
C PHE A 266 3.28 12.92 5.73
N ALA A 267 3.07 12.62 4.45
CA ALA A 267 2.54 13.58 3.48
C ALA A 267 0.99 13.57 3.40
N LEU A 268 0.31 12.73 4.19
CA LEU A 268 -1.14 12.43 4.06
C LEU A 268 -1.53 11.94 2.66
N GLU A 269 -0.61 11.26 1.99
CA GLU A 269 -0.83 10.65 0.69
C GLU A 269 -1.30 9.19 0.83
N SER A 270 -0.91 8.49 1.91
CA SER A 270 -1.33 7.11 2.15
C SER A 270 -2.73 7.01 2.77
N ARG A 271 -3.49 5.98 2.38
CA ARG A 271 -4.82 5.68 2.94
C ARG A 271 -4.73 5.35 4.41
N THR A 272 -3.73 4.57 4.81
CA THR A 272 -3.49 4.24 6.22
C THR A 272 -3.36 5.51 7.07
N SER A 273 -2.55 6.48 6.62
CA SER A 273 -2.36 7.75 7.32
C SER A 273 -3.67 8.51 7.51
N ILE A 274 -4.48 8.60 6.45
CA ILE A 274 -5.79 9.28 6.49
C ILE A 274 -6.78 8.54 7.40
N LEU A 275 -6.79 7.20 7.40
CA LEU A 275 -7.69 6.42 8.26
C LEU A 275 -7.34 6.60 9.74
N MET A 276 -6.05 6.54 10.08
CA MET A 276 -5.55 6.80 11.43
C MET A 276 -5.97 8.18 11.92
N LEU A 277 -5.81 9.23 11.09
CA LEU A 277 -6.26 10.58 11.46
C LEU A 277 -7.78 10.76 11.50
N ARG A 278 -8.57 9.84 10.94
CA ARG A 278 -10.03 9.88 11.08
C ARG A 278 -10.52 9.09 12.30
N GLY A 279 -9.60 8.65 13.17
CA GLY A 279 -9.92 7.75 14.28
C GLY A 279 -10.49 6.41 13.80
N THR A 280 -10.28 6.05 12.53
CA THR A 280 -10.66 4.75 11.99
C THR A 280 -9.47 3.84 12.17
N VAL A 281 -9.59 2.91 13.12
CA VAL A 281 -8.59 1.89 13.35
C VAL A 281 -8.40 1.09 12.05
N PRO A 282 -7.18 0.83 11.58
CA PRO A 282 -6.89 -0.03 10.42
C PRO A 282 -7.12 -1.52 10.75
N ALA A 283 -8.09 -1.80 11.63
CA ALA A 283 -8.46 -3.13 12.03
C ALA A 283 -9.28 -3.80 10.94
N VAL A 284 -9.08 -5.10 10.80
CA VAL A 284 -9.89 -5.96 9.93
C VAL A 284 -10.87 -6.71 10.80
N MET A 285 -12.17 -6.45 10.64
CA MET A 285 -13.22 -7.26 11.26
C MET A 285 -13.41 -8.53 10.44
N LEU A 286 -13.48 -9.68 11.10
CA LEU A 286 -13.71 -10.97 10.44
C LEU A 286 -15.04 -10.96 9.67
N SER A 287 -16.09 -10.33 10.23
CA SER A 287 -17.39 -10.17 9.59
C SER A 287 -17.34 -9.42 8.26
N ASP A 288 -16.45 -8.43 8.12
CA ASP A 288 -16.28 -7.65 6.89
C ASP A 288 -15.62 -8.46 5.77
N VAL A 289 -14.77 -9.42 6.12
CA VAL A 289 -13.98 -10.22 5.17
C VAL A 289 -14.42 -11.69 5.08
N HIS A 290 -15.43 -12.09 5.84
CA HIS A 290 -15.91 -13.47 5.98
C HIS A 290 -16.11 -14.15 4.62
N GLY A 291 -16.93 -13.55 3.75
CA GLY A 291 -17.22 -14.12 2.43
C GLY A 291 -16.01 -14.18 1.49
N VAL A 292 -15.02 -13.29 1.68
CA VAL A 292 -13.76 -13.31 0.91
C VAL A 292 -12.87 -14.46 1.41
N LEU A 293 -12.77 -14.65 2.73
CA LEU A 293 -11.99 -15.73 3.33
C LEU A 293 -12.57 -17.10 3.00
N LEU A 294 -13.89 -17.28 3.04
CA LEU A 294 -14.50 -18.56 2.64
C LEU A 294 -14.18 -18.92 1.18
N LYS A 295 -14.28 -17.97 0.25
CA LYS A 295 -13.89 -18.20 -1.15
C LYS A 295 -12.41 -18.57 -1.26
N TYR A 296 -11.56 -17.86 -0.52
CA TYR A 296 -10.12 -18.14 -0.46
C TYR A 296 -9.82 -19.56 0.03
N LEU A 297 -10.45 -19.98 1.13
CA LEU A 297 -10.28 -21.31 1.71
C LEU A 297 -10.85 -22.41 0.83
N HIS A 298 -12.00 -22.16 0.19
CA HIS A 298 -12.57 -23.09 -0.78
C HIS A 298 -11.63 -23.32 -1.98
N MET A 299 -11.00 -22.26 -2.48
CA MET A 299 -9.97 -22.38 -3.54
C MET A 299 -8.71 -23.10 -3.06
N LEU A 300 -8.37 -23.02 -1.77
CA LEU A 300 -7.17 -23.62 -1.19
C LEU A 300 -7.36 -25.09 -0.77
N GLY A 301 -8.51 -25.45 -0.23
CA GLY A 301 -8.80 -26.81 0.28
C GLY A 301 -9.67 -27.65 -0.65
N GLY A 302 -10.40 -27.04 -1.59
CA GLY A 302 -11.38 -27.74 -2.44
C GLY A 302 -12.63 -28.21 -1.69
N THR A 303 -12.75 -27.91 -0.40
CA THR A 303 -13.87 -28.24 0.49
C THR A 303 -14.52 -26.97 1.02
N THR A 304 -15.71 -27.10 1.60
CA THR A 304 -16.40 -26.00 2.27
C THR A 304 -16.00 -25.98 3.73
N TYR A 305 -15.48 -24.85 4.20
CA TYR A 305 -15.15 -24.62 5.62
C TYR A 305 -16.17 -23.67 6.24
N SER A 306 -16.32 -23.74 7.55
CA SER A 306 -17.03 -22.75 8.35
C SER A 306 -16.03 -21.95 9.19
N LEU A 307 -16.30 -20.66 9.40
CA LEU A 307 -15.44 -19.79 10.22
C LEU A 307 -16.11 -19.56 11.57
N ALA A 308 -15.34 -19.78 12.64
CA ALA A 308 -15.75 -19.49 14.01
C ALA A 308 -15.01 -18.25 14.53
N GLU A 309 -15.70 -17.40 15.27
CA GLU A 309 -15.09 -16.22 15.88
C GLU A 309 -14.41 -16.59 17.22
N THR A 310 -13.19 -16.11 17.43
CA THR A 310 -12.50 -16.18 18.74
C THR A 310 -12.05 -14.79 19.19
N GLU A 311 -11.97 -14.57 20.50
CA GLU A 311 -11.47 -13.30 21.06
C GLU A 311 -9.94 -13.26 21.15
N THR A 312 -9.26 -14.41 21.06
CA THR A 312 -7.81 -14.50 21.20
C THR A 312 -7.08 -14.26 19.88
N MET A 313 -6.22 -13.24 19.84
CA MET A 313 -5.33 -12.95 18.71
C MET A 313 -3.89 -13.38 19.03
N SER A 314 -3.43 -14.44 18.37
CA SER A 314 -2.05 -14.93 18.47
C SER A 314 -1.60 -15.56 17.15
N PHE A 315 -0.30 -15.54 16.89
CA PHE A 315 0.32 -16.30 15.81
C PHE A 315 1.41 -17.24 16.37
N PRO A 316 1.45 -18.53 16.01
CA PRO A 316 0.45 -19.23 15.20
C PRO A 316 -0.93 -19.26 15.87
N PRO A 317 -2.02 -19.45 15.10
CA PRO A 317 -3.36 -19.48 15.66
C PRO A 317 -3.52 -20.70 16.58
N PRO A 318 -4.35 -20.61 17.64
CA PRO A 318 -4.58 -21.72 18.58
C PRO A 318 -5.19 -22.94 17.87
N LEU A 319 -5.22 -24.11 18.53
CA LEU A 319 -5.90 -25.28 17.98
C LEU A 319 -7.41 -25.04 17.88
N GLY A 320 -8.05 -25.66 16.88
CA GLY A 320 -9.50 -25.72 16.75
C GLY A 320 -10.13 -26.54 17.88
N LEU A 321 -11.37 -26.21 18.23
CA LEU A 321 -12.24 -27.13 18.98
C LEU A 321 -12.59 -28.31 18.07
N ASP A 322 -12.94 -29.46 18.64
CA ASP A 322 -13.02 -30.82 18.03
C ASP A 322 -13.79 -30.99 16.70
N ASP A 323 -14.35 -29.94 16.12
CA ASP A 323 -15.02 -29.92 14.82
C ASP A 323 -14.04 -29.51 13.70
N GLU A 324 -13.63 -30.50 12.90
CA GLU A 324 -12.65 -30.32 11.80
C GLU A 324 -13.10 -29.32 10.72
N ASP A 325 -14.40 -29.02 10.62
CA ASP A 325 -14.96 -28.11 9.63
C ASP A 325 -15.06 -26.65 10.12
N MET A 326 -14.82 -26.39 11.42
CA MET A 326 -14.91 -25.07 12.04
C MET A 326 -13.53 -24.47 12.34
N LEU A 327 -13.14 -23.47 11.54
CA LEU A 327 -11.83 -22.82 11.67
C LEU A 327 -11.94 -21.57 12.56
N PRO A 328 -11.35 -21.58 13.78
CA PRO A 328 -11.40 -20.41 14.65
C PRO A 328 -10.44 -19.32 14.16
N LEU A 329 -10.97 -18.11 14.01
CA LEU A 329 -10.24 -16.90 13.64
C LEU A 329 -10.64 -15.73 14.53
N PRO A 330 -9.72 -14.80 14.83
CA PRO A 330 -10.02 -13.68 15.71
C PRO A 330 -11.12 -12.80 15.12
N VAL A 331 -12.04 -12.32 15.97
CA VAL A 331 -13.14 -11.39 15.60
C VAL A 331 -12.59 -10.17 14.83
N TRP A 332 -11.40 -9.70 15.23
CA TRP A 332 -10.71 -8.60 14.57
C TRP A 332 -9.20 -8.74 14.69
N VAL A 333 -8.47 -8.12 13.75
CA VAL A 333 -7.00 -8.06 13.75
C VAL A 333 -6.54 -6.60 13.63
N GLU A 334 -5.74 -6.15 14.58
CA GLU A 334 -5.05 -4.85 14.62
C GLU A 334 -3.60 -5.02 15.11
N ALA A 335 -2.91 -6.00 14.54
CA ALA A 335 -1.51 -6.26 14.89
C ALA A 335 -0.55 -5.24 14.23
N PHE A 336 -0.99 -4.60 13.15
CA PHE A 336 -0.15 -3.81 12.26
C PHE A 336 -0.74 -2.44 11.92
N PRO A 337 0.11 -1.49 11.50
CA PRO A 337 -0.33 -0.14 11.15
C PRO A 337 -1.27 -0.09 9.94
N THR A 338 -1.19 -1.02 8.98
CA THR A 338 -2.05 -0.99 7.77
C THR A 338 -3.15 -2.04 7.80
N TYR A 339 -4.28 -1.70 7.16
CA TYR A 339 -5.40 -2.64 6.98
C TYR A 339 -4.96 -3.86 6.16
N GLU A 340 -4.11 -3.64 5.16
CA GLU A 340 -3.58 -4.64 4.25
C GLU A 340 -2.72 -5.68 4.98
N GLU A 341 -1.84 -5.25 5.90
CA GLU A 341 -1.03 -6.15 6.74
C GLU A 341 -1.90 -6.94 7.72
N ASN A 342 -2.88 -6.29 8.34
CA ASN A 342 -3.84 -6.96 9.22
C ASN A 342 -4.67 -8.01 8.46
N PHE A 343 -5.11 -7.69 7.24
CA PHE A 343 -5.86 -8.63 6.40
C PHE A 343 -4.98 -9.78 5.91
N ARG A 344 -3.72 -9.48 5.58
CA ARG A 344 -2.71 -10.48 5.22
C ARG A 344 -2.52 -11.48 6.37
N LEU A 345 -2.34 -11.01 7.61
CA LEU A 345 -2.22 -11.88 8.77
C LEU A 345 -3.47 -12.77 8.94
N LEU A 346 -4.67 -12.18 8.89
CA LEU A 346 -5.92 -12.94 9.03
C LEU A 346 -6.06 -14.03 7.95
N ARG A 347 -5.69 -13.71 6.71
CA ARG A 347 -5.66 -14.68 5.59
C ARG A 347 -4.66 -15.82 5.85
N ILE A 348 -3.48 -15.51 6.40
CA ILE A 348 -2.46 -16.51 6.71
C ILE A 348 -2.92 -17.41 7.86
N MET A 349 -3.53 -16.85 8.91
CA MET A 349 -4.12 -17.63 10.01
C MET A 349 -5.18 -18.59 9.48
N ALA A 350 -6.05 -18.12 8.58
CA ALA A 350 -7.05 -18.95 7.92
C ALA A 350 -6.41 -20.09 7.11
N ALA A 351 -5.37 -19.78 6.33
CA ALA A 351 -4.64 -20.77 5.55
C ALA A 351 -3.95 -21.83 6.44
N GLN A 352 -3.37 -21.42 7.58
CA GLN A 352 -2.76 -22.34 8.54
C GLN A 352 -3.80 -23.25 9.18
N GLN A 353 -4.97 -22.73 9.58
CA GLN A 353 -6.03 -23.56 10.17
C GLN A 353 -6.56 -24.60 9.17
N ALA A 354 -6.89 -24.18 7.94
CA ALA A 354 -7.29 -25.12 6.89
C ALA A 354 -6.16 -26.11 6.54
N GLY A 355 -4.91 -25.64 6.56
CA GLY A 355 -3.73 -26.48 6.37
C GLY A 355 -3.61 -27.58 7.43
N ARG A 356 -3.90 -27.30 8.71
CA ARG A 356 -3.90 -28.32 9.77
C ARG A 356 -4.89 -29.45 9.50
N VAL A 357 -6.10 -29.10 9.08
CA VAL A 357 -7.13 -30.09 8.69
C VAL A 357 -6.62 -30.92 7.51
N ALA A 358 -6.16 -30.28 6.43
CA ALA A 358 -5.67 -30.96 5.24
C ALA A 358 -4.41 -31.82 5.47
N CYS A 359 -3.56 -31.43 6.42
CA CYS A 359 -2.31 -32.12 6.78
C CYS A 359 -2.50 -33.17 7.89
N GLY A 360 -3.73 -33.42 8.33
CA GLY A 360 -4.06 -34.47 9.30
C GLY A 360 -3.64 -34.17 10.73
N THR A 361 -3.56 -32.89 11.14
CA THR A 361 -3.17 -32.49 12.50
C THR A 361 -4.12 -33.06 13.57
N TYR A 362 -5.43 -33.09 13.27
CA TYR A 362 -6.45 -33.57 14.21
C TYR A 362 -6.68 -35.09 14.15
N ALA A 363 -6.07 -35.79 13.18
CA ALA A 363 -6.20 -37.23 12.98
C ALA A 363 -5.14 -38.06 13.73
N ILE A 364 -4.48 -37.49 14.76
CA ILE A 364 -3.47 -38.18 15.57
C ILE A 364 -4.15 -39.26 16.41
N ASP A 365 -3.73 -40.51 16.25
CA ASP A 365 -4.15 -41.62 17.11
C ASP A 365 -3.27 -41.66 18.37
N LEU A 366 -3.77 -41.05 19.45
CA LEU A 366 -3.03 -40.95 20.71
C LEU A 366 -2.81 -42.30 21.37
N ALA A 367 -3.70 -43.28 21.17
CA ALA A 367 -3.54 -44.62 21.73
C ALA A 367 -2.37 -45.37 21.07
N ASP A 368 -2.23 -45.22 19.75
CA ASP A 368 -1.09 -45.75 19.00
C ASP A 368 0.23 -45.02 19.32
N LEU A 369 0.18 -43.71 19.55
CA LEU A 369 1.36 -42.90 19.84
C LEU A 369 1.86 -43.07 21.29
N TRP A 370 0.96 -43.37 22.22
CA TRP A 370 1.24 -43.44 23.66
C TRP A 370 2.48 -44.29 24.03
N PRO A 371 2.69 -45.50 23.47
CA PRO A 371 3.85 -46.33 23.79
C PRO A 371 5.17 -45.78 23.27
N SER A 372 5.12 -44.87 22.28
CA SER A 372 6.29 -44.23 21.67
C SER A 372 6.80 -43.04 22.48
N LEU A 373 6.02 -42.54 23.45
CA LEU A 373 6.45 -41.46 24.33
C LEU A 373 7.67 -41.90 25.17
N PRO A 374 8.71 -41.07 25.29
CA PRO A 374 9.87 -41.43 26.08
C PRO A 374 9.53 -41.62 27.58
N PRO A 375 10.21 -42.54 28.29
CA PRO A 375 9.94 -42.79 29.70
C PRO A 375 10.00 -41.55 30.59
N TYR A 376 10.87 -40.58 30.27
CA TYR A 376 11.00 -39.33 31.02
C TYR A 376 9.84 -38.36 30.77
N VAL A 377 9.14 -38.46 29.64
CA VAL A 377 7.90 -37.70 29.39
C VAL A 377 6.79 -38.26 30.28
N HIS A 378 6.67 -39.58 30.40
CA HIS A 378 5.72 -40.22 31.32
C HIS A 378 5.93 -39.81 32.78
N LEU A 379 7.17 -39.52 33.20
CA LEU A 379 7.48 -39.03 34.55
C LEU A 379 6.94 -37.62 34.82
N LEU A 380 6.57 -36.86 33.79
CA LEU A 380 5.98 -35.52 33.91
C LEU A 380 4.45 -35.56 33.93
N LEU A 381 3.85 -36.67 33.49
CA LEU A 381 2.40 -36.84 33.44
C LEU A 381 1.85 -37.23 34.82
N ALA A 382 0.54 -37.10 35.02
CA ALA A 382 -0.13 -37.55 36.23
C ALA A 382 0.07 -39.07 36.46
N ASP A 383 0.23 -39.49 37.73
CA ASP A 383 0.40 -40.90 38.09
C ASP A 383 -0.76 -41.76 37.58
N GLY A 384 -0.44 -42.77 36.78
CA GLY A 384 -1.43 -43.68 36.20
C GLY A 384 -2.20 -43.11 34.99
N ALA A 385 -1.67 -42.08 34.33
CA ALA A 385 -2.29 -41.53 33.11
C ALA A 385 -2.45 -42.59 32.00
N GLU A 386 -3.63 -42.61 31.39
CA GLU A 386 -3.99 -43.39 30.21
C GLU A 386 -4.06 -42.48 28.97
N PRO A 387 -3.92 -43.02 27.74
CA PRO A 387 -4.02 -42.21 26.52
C PRO A 387 -5.42 -41.57 26.39
N PRO A 388 -5.51 -40.23 26.28
CA PRO A 388 -6.78 -39.54 26.08
C PRO A 388 -7.25 -39.60 24.62
N ASP A 389 -8.52 -39.24 24.39
CA ASP A 389 -9.19 -39.34 23.08
C ASP A 389 -8.85 -38.18 22.12
N ASN A 390 -8.42 -37.02 22.64
CA ASN A 390 -8.15 -35.81 21.85
C ASN A 390 -6.90 -35.06 22.35
N LEU A 391 -6.39 -34.16 21.51
CA LEU A 391 -5.18 -33.36 21.80
C LEU A 391 -5.37 -32.41 22.98
N PHE A 392 -6.58 -31.88 23.17
CA PHE A 392 -6.88 -30.96 24.26
C PHE A 392 -6.65 -31.66 25.62
N ASP A 393 -7.25 -32.82 25.83
CA ASP A 393 -7.10 -33.63 27.03
C ASP A 393 -5.65 -34.13 27.19
N PHE A 394 -4.97 -34.44 26.09
CA PHE A 394 -3.54 -34.79 26.10
C PHE A 394 -2.66 -33.73 26.75
N PHE A 395 -2.80 -32.46 26.36
CA PHE A 395 -1.99 -31.40 26.93
C PHE A 395 -2.32 -31.12 28.41
N HIS A 396 -3.57 -31.37 28.84
CA HIS A 396 -3.99 -31.21 30.24
C HIS A 396 -3.33 -32.19 31.21
N LEU A 397 -2.69 -33.25 30.71
CA LEU A 397 -1.93 -34.20 31.52
C LEU A 397 -0.58 -33.63 32.01
N PHE A 398 -0.09 -32.56 31.38
CA PHE A 398 1.19 -31.95 31.71
C PHE A 398 1.06 -30.89 32.82
N PRO A 399 2.12 -30.61 33.60
CA PRO A 399 2.07 -29.62 34.67
C PRO A 399 1.75 -28.19 34.19
N GLN A 400 2.14 -27.85 32.96
CA GLN A 400 1.86 -26.56 32.33
C GLN A 400 1.26 -26.79 30.94
N PRO A 401 -0.06 -27.10 30.84
CA PRO A 401 -0.72 -27.51 29.59
C PRO A 401 -0.52 -26.50 28.45
N LYS A 402 -0.70 -25.21 28.73
CA LYS A 402 -0.57 -24.13 27.73
C LYS A 402 0.84 -24.03 27.12
N GLN A 403 1.88 -24.47 27.83
CA GLN A 403 3.25 -24.40 27.35
C GLN A 403 3.58 -25.53 26.37
N VAL A 404 3.19 -26.77 26.71
CA VAL A 404 3.36 -27.91 25.80
C VAL A 404 2.49 -27.77 24.55
N GLU A 405 1.26 -27.28 24.72
CA GLU A 405 0.35 -26.97 23.61
C GLU A 405 0.95 -25.90 22.69
N ALA A 406 1.41 -24.76 23.23
CA ALA A 406 1.97 -23.69 22.42
C ALA A 406 3.24 -24.13 21.67
N LEU A 407 4.04 -25.02 22.26
CA LEU A 407 5.21 -25.60 21.62
C LEU A 407 4.82 -26.55 20.47
N PHE A 408 3.82 -27.40 20.69
CA PHE A 408 3.25 -28.24 19.64
C PHE A 408 2.68 -27.40 18.49
N VAL A 409 1.85 -26.41 18.79
CA VAL A 409 1.26 -25.49 17.82
C VAL A 409 2.34 -24.80 16.99
N HIS A 410 3.44 -24.37 17.61
CA HIS A 410 4.56 -23.77 16.89
C HIS A 410 5.22 -24.73 15.90
N ILE A 411 5.60 -25.92 16.38
CA ILE A 411 6.24 -26.98 15.59
C ILE A 411 5.33 -27.42 14.44
N GLU A 412 4.07 -27.66 14.74
CA GLU A 412 3.09 -28.11 13.78
C GLU A 412 2.82 -27.05 12.72
N SER A 413 2.82 -25.77 13.09
CA SER A 413 2.66 -24.67 12.13
C SER A 413 3.83 -24.57 11.14
N LYS A 414 5.05 -24.95 11.55
CA LYS A 414 6.20 -25.07 10.64
C LYS A 414 6.02 -26.21 9.64
N ARG A 415 5.57 -27.38 10.11
CA ARG A 415 5.27 -28.54 9.26
C ARG A 415 4.17 -28.21 8.24
N VAL A 416 3.06 -27.64 8.70
CA VAL A 416 1.94 -27.21 7.87
C VAL A 416 2.39 -26.16 6.85
N ALA A 417 3.20 -25.18 7.25
CA ALA A 417 3.75 -24.19 6.32
C ALA A 417 4.65 -24.85 5.24
N ALA A 418 5.48 -25.84 5.61
CA ALA A 418 6.31 -26.57 4.65
C ALA A 418 5.47 -27.35 3.62
N GLN A 419 4.36 -27.95 4.05
CA GLN A 419 3.43 -28.67 3.15
C GLN A 419 2.61 -27.71 2.28
N LEU A 420 2.06 -26.64 2.87
CA LEU A 420 1.32 -25.61 2.14
C LEU A 420 2.18 -24.93 1.07
N THR A 421 3.44 -24.61 1.37
CA THR A 421 4.35 -23.98 0.39
C THR A 421 4.82 -24.91 -0.72
N ALA A 422 4.78 -26.22 -0.49
CA ALA A 422 5.03 -27.23 -1.52
C ALA A 422 3.88 -27.30 -2.54
N SER A 423 2.63 -27.27 -2.05
CA SER A 423 1.41 -27.30 -2.88
C SER A 423 1.08 -25.94 -3.50
N TYR A 424 1.27 -24.86 -2.74
CA TYR A 424 0.89 -23.49 -3.07
C TYR A 424 2.09 -22.55 -2.94
N ARG A 425 2.92 -22.49 -3.99
CA ARG A 425 4.14 -21.67 -3.99
C ARG A 425 3.91 -20.19 -3.68
N GLY A 426 2.72 -19.67 -4.02
CA GLY A 426 2.32 -18.28 -3.76
C GLY A 426 2.18 -17.93 -2.27
N LEU A 427 2.04 -18.91 -1.38
CA LEU A 427 1.95 -18.68 0.07
C LEU A 427 3.31 -18.61 0.76
N ARG A 428 4.41 -18.84 0.05
CA ARG A 428 5.75 -18.91 0.65
C ARG A 428 6.15 -17.61 1.32
N GLU A 429 6.02 -16.49 0.62
CA GLU A 429 6.38 -15.18 1.15
C GLU A 429 5.47 -14.77 2.30
N ASP A 430 4.18 -15.09 2.22
CA ASP A 430 3.19 -14.82 3.25
C ASP A 430 3.49 -15.59 4.55
N LEU A 431 3.68 -16.91 4.45
CA LEU A 431 3.96 -17.75 5.60
C LEU A 431 5.32 -17.43 6.23
N ALA A 432 6.35 -17.12 5.43
CA ALA A 432 7.63 -16.66 5.94
C ALA A 432 7.49 -15.31 6.67
N TRP A 433 6.75 -14.36 6.09
CA TRP A 433 6.51 -13.06 6.71
C TRP A 433 5.80 -13.17 8.06
N ALA A 434 4.79 -14.04 8.20
CA ALA A 434 4.09 -14.21 9.48
C ALA A 434 4.95 -14.89 10.55
N ASP A 435 5.83 -15.81 10.14
CA ASP A 435 6.75 -16.51 11.04
C ASP A 435 7.82 -15.61 11.65
N GLU A 436 8.15 -14.49 10.98
CA GLU A 436 9.04 -13.46 11.52
C GLU A 436 8.39 -12.60 12.61
N GLN A 437 7.05 -12.65 12.77
CA GLN A 437 6.29 -11.80 13.70
C GLN A 437 6.25 -12.37 15.12
N THR A 438 7.44 -12.56 15.70
CA THR A 438 7.61 -13.17 17.04
C THR A 438 6.90 -12.42 18.17
N GLN A 439 6.58 -11.13 17.99
CA GLN A 439 5.79 -10.34 18.93
C GLN A 439 4.33 -10.84 19.08
N LEU A 440 3.84 -11.62 18.12
CA LEU A 440 2.49 -12.20 18.13
C LEU A 440 2.45 -13.58 18.80
N TYR A 441 3.59 -14.09 19.28
CA TYR A 441 3.67 -15.39 19.90
C TYR A 441 2.90 -15.43 21.23
N PRO A 442 2.18 -16.53 21.51
CA PRO A 442 1.56 -16.73 22.82
C PRO A 442 2.59 -16.59 23.94
N ALA A 443 2.22 -15.95 25.05
CA ALA A 443 3.12 -15.73 26.19
C ALA A 443 3.79 -17.04 26.68
N ALA A 444 3.05 -18.15 26.66
CA ALA A 444 3.56 -19.47 27.02
C ALA A 444 4.72 -19.94 26.12
N LEU A 445 4.67 -19.64 24.82
CA LEU A 445 5.74 -19.95 23.87
C LEU A 445 6.93 -19.00 24.08
N SER A 446 6.67 -17.71 24.24
CA SER A 446 7.70 -16.68 24.45
C SER A 446 8.55 -16.94 25.70
N MET A 447 7.99 -17.56 26.74
CA MET A 447 8.73 -17.98 27.94
C MET A 447 9.63 -19.20 27.71
N LEU A 448 9.27 -20.09 26.78
CA LEU A 448 10.02 -21.31 26.48
C LEU A 448 11.15 -21.08 25.47
N LEU A 449 10.91 -20.27 24.44
CA LEU A 449 11.85 -20.09 23.32
C LEU A 449 13.29 -19.74 23.74
N PRO A 450 13.55 -18.84 24.71
CA PRO A 450 14.91 -18.52 25.13
C PRO A 450 15.66 -19.68 25.78
N ARG A 451 14.94 -20.69 26.30
CA ARG A 451 15.50 -21.88 26.96
C ARG A 451 15.80 -23.01 25.99
N LEU A 452 15.43 -22.86 24.71
CA LEU A 452 15.61 -23.87 23.67
C LEU A 452 16.77 -23.47 22.75
N PRO A 453 17.81 -24.30 22.60
CA PRO A 453 18.88 -24.05 21.64
C PRO A 453 18.34 -23.89 20.21
N LYS A 454 18.80 -22.84 19.49
CA LYS A 454 18.40 -22.59 18.09
C LYS A 454 18.70 -23.73 17.12
N ALA A 455 19.58 -24.65 17.47
CA ALA A 455 19.90 -25.81 16.64
C ALA A 455 19.02 -27.04 16.93
N LEU A 456 18.12 -26.97 17.92
CA LEU A 456 17.18 -28.05 18.23
C LEU A 456 15.98 -28.10 17.30
N TRP A 457 15.73 -27.06 16.49
CA TRP A 457 14.64 -27.05 15.52
C TRP A 457 15.00 -27.98 14.35
N PRO A 458 14.36 -29.16 14.22
CA PRO A 458 14.62 -30.02 13.08
C PRO A 458 14.03 -29.39 11.81
N ASP A 459 14.62 -29.72 10.66
CA ASP A 459 13.96 -29.50 9.37
C ASP A 459 12.72 -30.41 9.33
N LEU A 460 11.58 -29.90 9.78
CA LEU A 460 10.27 -30.50 9.54
C LEU A 460 10.00 -30.36 8.05
N THR A 461 10.38 -31.40 7.30
CA THR A 461 10.24 -31.43 5.86
C THR A 461 8.77 -31.62 5.47
N LYS A 462 8.47 -31.43 4.18
CA LYS A 462 7.17 -31.74 3.57
C LYS A 462 6.64 -33.16 3.87
N ASP A 463 7.51 -34.10 4.26
CA ASP A 463 7.19 -35.51 4.46
C ASP A 463 6.94 -35.86 5.95
N GLY A 464 7.00 -34.89 6.87
CA GLY A 464 6.78 -35.11 8.29
C GLY A 464 5.30 -35.31 8.67
N SER A 465 5.05 -36.06 9.74
CA SER A 465 3.70 -36.33 10.26
C SER A 465 3.34 -35.46 11.47
N ALA A 466 2.04 -35.36 11.78
CA ALA A 466 1.57 -34.65 12.97
C ALA A 466 2.03 -35.35 14.26
N ASP A 467 2.12 -36.69 14.25
CA ASP A 467 2.68 -37.50 15.33
C ASP A 467 4.13 -37.10 15.68
N GLU A 468 4.96 -36.86 14.66
CA GLU A 468 6.35 -36.43 14.84
C GLU A 468 6.42 -35.04 15.49
N SER A 469 5.52 -34.14 15.09
CA SER A 469 5.39 -32.81 15.69
C SER A 469 5.01 -32.92 17.18
N LEU A 470 4.08 -33.82 17.54
CA LEU A 470 3.64 -34.03 18.91
C LEU A 470 4.74 -34.65 19.78
N LEU A 471 5.42 -35.69 19.28
CA LEU A 471 6.56 -36.30 19.96
C LEU A 471 7.65 -35.27 20.22
N LEU A 472 8.05 -34.51 19.20
CA LEU A 472 9.07 -33.48 19.35
C LEU A 472 8.69 -32.41 20.38
N ALA A 473 7.43 -31.96 20.37
CA ALA A 473 6.94 -30.98 21.34
C ALA A 473 7.05 -31.50 22.78
N THR A 474 6.63 -32.74 23.03
CA THR A 474 6.69 -33.34 24.38
C THR A 474 8.13 -33.57 24.85
N GLU A 475 9.05 -33.95 23.96
CA GLU A 475 10.46 -34.13 24.28
C GLU A 475 11.15 -32.80 24.62
N LEU A 476 10.91 -31.77 23.81
CA LEU A 476 11.47 -30.45 24.04
C LEU A 476 10.92 -29.81 25.32
N TYR A 477 9.62 -29.97 25.59
CA TYR A 477 9.01 -29.53 26.85
C TYR A 477 9.65 -30.22 28.05
N ALA A 478 9.82 -31.55 27.98
CA ALA A 478 10.43 -32.32 29.06
C ALA A 478 11.88 -31.90 29.33
N HIS A 479 12.66 -31.61 28.28
CA HIS A 479 14.03 -31.14 28.42
C HIS A 479 14.10 -29.78 29.15
N VAL A 480 13.21 -28.83 28.81
CA VAL A 480 13.15 -27.54 29.50
C VAL A 480 12.80 -27.71 30.99
N MET A 481 11.92 -28.65 31.31
CA MET A 481 11.52 -28.94 32.69
C MET A 481 12.57 -29.71 33.51
N ASP A 482 13.49 -30.44 32.86
CA ASP A 482 14.61 -31.12 33.52
C ASP A 482 15.79 -30.14 33.78
N SER A 483 15.93 -29.13 32.92
CA SER A 483 16.98 -28.10 32.96
C SER A 483 16.75 -27.01 34.03
N GLY A 484 15.51 -26.85 34.51
CA GLY A 484 15.13 -25.91 35.57
C GLY A 484 14.48 -26.66 36.72
N ALA A 485 14.93 -26.42 37.96
CA ALA A 485 14.48 -27.12 39.16
C ALA A 485 12.94 -27.36 39.20
N ARG A 486 12.54 -28.64 39.26
CA ARG A 486 11.14 -29.10 39.43
C ARG A 486 10.43 -28.25 40.49
N PRO A 487 9.31 -27.58 40.18
CA PRO A 487 8.47 -26.98 41.22
C PRO A 487 7.94 -28.09 42.12
N GLN A 488 8.04 -27.91 43.44
CA GLN A 488 7.53 -28.86 44.42
C GLN A 488 6.03 -29.12 44.19
N ALA A 489 5.68 -30.40 44.17
CA ALA A 489 4.30 -30.88 44.10
C ALA A 489 3.45 -30.23 45.21
N THR A 490 2.42 -29.49 44.81
CA THR A 490 1.30 -29.15 45.70
C THR A 490 0.53 -30.42 46.02
N GLU A 491 0.42 -30.74 47.31
CA GLU A 491 -0.31 -31.89 47.85
C GLU A 491 -1.76 -32.00 47.33
N PRO A 492 -2.31 -33.22 47.24
CA PRO A 492 -3.64 -33.46 46.67
C PRO A 492 -4.75 -32.97 47.60
N ARG A 493 -5.56 -32.01 47.13
CA ARG A 493 -6.85 -31.70 47.78
C ARG A 493 -7.91 -32.71 47.37
N GLN A 494 -8.46 -33.38 48.38
CA GLN A 494 -9.55 -34.33 48.28
C GLN A 494 -10.82 -33.72 47.67
N SER A 495 -11.46 -34.51 46.80
CA SER A 495 -12.89 -34.61 46.51
C SER A 495 -13.81 -33.70 47.34
N LYS A 496 -14.44 -32.72 46.66
CA LYS A 496 -15.82 -32.32 46.91
C LYS A 496 -16.46 -31.80 45.62
N LYS A 497 -17.43 -32.55 45.12
CA LYS A 497 -18.52 -32.06 44.27
C LYS A 497 -19.23 -30.92 45.02
N ASP A 498 -19.79 -29.99 44.23
CA ASP A 498 -20.61 -28.83 44.58
C ASP A 498 -19.83 -27.54 44.88
N GLN A 499 -19.62 -26.73 43.84
CA GLN A 499 -20.21 -25.38 43.70
C GLN A 499 -19.68 -24.68 42.43
N LEU A 500 -20.57 -24.51 41.44
CA LEU A 500 -20.51 -23.40 40.49
C LEU A 500 -20.69 -22.11 41.27
N THR A 501 -19.79 -21.13 41.13
CA THR A 501 -20.01 -19.68 40.87
C THR A 501 -18.85 -18.82 41.39
N GLU A 502 -18.48 -17.83 40.57
CA GLU A 502 -17.71 -16.62 40.86
C GLU A 502 -16.25 -16.78 41.33
N LEU A 503 -15.32 -16.24 40.55
CA LEU A 503 -14.46 -15.13 40.95
C LEU A 503 -13.65 -14.61 39.75
N VAL A 504 -14.08 -13.44 39.29
CA VAL A 504 -13.33 -12.46 38.50
C VAL A 504 -12.41 -11.68 39.45
N GLU A 505 -11.34 -11.09 38.89
CA GLU A 505 -10.41 -10.09 39.46
C GLU A 505 -9.26 -10.59 40.37
N ASP A 506 -8.03 -10.46 39.85
CA ASP A 506 -6.97 -9.56 40.36
C ASP A 506 -5.57 -10.16 40.10
N GLU A 507 -4.99 -9.87 38.92
CA GLU A 507 -3.55 -10.06 38.68
C GLU A 507 -2.85 -8.70 38.65
N SER A 508 -2.67 -8.12 39.84
CA SER A 508 -1.74 -7.03 40.06
C SER A 508 -0.54 -7.50 40.90
N ALA A 509 0.64 -7.40 40.28
CA ALA A 509 1.97 -7.22 40.87
C ALA A 509 2.50 -8.24 41.90
N ARG A 510 3.47 -9.07 41.47
CA ARG A 510 4.69 -9.35 42.25
C ARG A 510 5.92 -9.40 41.36
N LEU A 511 6.63 -8.27 41.29
CA LEU A 511 8.00 -8.15 40.80
C LEU A 511 8.94 -8.88 41.78
N VAL A 512 9.78 -9.78 41.25
CA VAL A 512 11.01 -10.25 41.91
C VAL A 512 12.18 -9.62 41.15
N PRO A 513 13.24 -9.12 41.82
CA PRO A 513 14.31 -8.40 41.14
C PRO A 513 15.13 -9.38 40.31
N MET A 514 15.33 -9.07 39.03
CA MET A 514 16.33 -9.73 38.20
C MET A 514 17.71 -9.18 38.55
N GLU A 515 18.60 -10.05 39.01
CA GLU A 515 20.03 -9.78 38.97
C GLU A 515 20.54 -9.92 37.53
N ASP A 516 21.34 -8.94 37.14
CA ASP A 516 21.87 -8.67 35.81
C ASP A 516 23.06 -9.60 35.52
N GLU A 517 22.85 -10.71 34.80
CA GLU A 517 23.93 -11.40 34.09
C GLU A 517 23.84 -11.08 32.59
N GLY A 518 24.86 -10.37 32.10
CA GLY A 518 24.98 -9.90 30.72
C GLY A 518 25.04 -11.01 29.65
N PRO A 519 25.06 -10.62 28.36
CA PRO A 519 24.83 -11.53 27.25
C PRO A 519 26.00 -12.49 27.08
N ARG A 520 25.76 -13.80 27.29
CA ARG A 520 26.72 -14.84 26.88
C ARG A 520 26.77 -14.91 25.36
N SER A 521 27.98 -14.71 24.84
CA SER A 521 28.37 -14.86 23.43
C SER A 521 28.08 -16.26 22.89
N ALA A 522 27.82 -16.34 21.59
CA ALA A 522 27.58 -17.56 20.83
C ALA A 522 28.67 -18.64 21.03
N GLU A 523 28.40 -19.61 21.89
CA GLU A 523 29.12 -20.88 21.95
C GLU A 523 28.25 -21.98 21.32
N GLY A 524 28.88 -22.84 20.52
CA GLY A 524 28.21 -23.94 19.83
C GLY A 524 27.63 -24.98 20.80
N LEU A 525 26.72 -25.82 20.28
CA LEU A 525 26.00 -26.86 21.02
C LEU A 525 26.93 -27.69 21.91
N SER A 526 26.52 -27.86 23.17
CA SER A 526 27.15 -28.79 24.12
C SER A 526 27.13 -30.22 23.56
N ALA A 527 28.12 -31.04 23.96
CA ALA A 527 28.16 -32.45 23.53
C ALA A 527 26.91 -33.24 23.95
N GLU A 528 26.27 -32.83 25.05
CA GLU A 528 25.01 -33.43 25.53
C GLU A 528 23.82 -33.01 24.66
N GLU A 529 23.77 -31.74 24.25
CA GLU A 529 22.73 -31.21 23.34
C GLU A 529 22.83 -31.84 21.94
N GLN A 530 24.05 -32.01 21.42
CA GLN A 530 24.28 -32.72 20.16
C GLN A 530 23.93 -34.21 20.23
N ALA A 531 24.17 -34.85 21.38
CA ALA A 531 23.83 -36.25 21.60
C ALA A 531 22.31 -36.45 21.74
N LEU A 532 21.62 -35.50 22.39
CA LEU A 532 20.16 -35.49 22.51
C LEU A 532 19.52 -35.31 21.13
N LEU A 533 19.95 -34.30 20.35
CA LEU A 533 19.43 -34.07 18.99
C LEU A 533 19.62 -35.29 18.08
N ARG A 534 20.79 -35.96 18.16
CA ARG A 534 21.04 -37.21 17.42
C ARG A 534 20.14 -38.35 17.89
N LYS A 535 19.86 -38.47 19.19
CA LYS A 535 18.95 -39.49 19.74
C LYS A 535 17.50 -39.24 19.31
N ILE A 536 17.03 -38.00 19.39
CA ILE A 536 15.69 -37.58 18.96
C ILE A 536 15.51 -37.88 17.47
N ILE A 537 16.42 -37.38 16.61
CA ILE A 537 16.38 -37.63 15.15
C ILE A 537 16.49 -39.12 14.83
N ALA A 538 17.33 -39.88 15.53
CA ALA A 538 17.45 -41.33 15.31
C ALA A 538 16.17 -42.09 15.71
N ARG A 539 15.51 -41.70 16.81
CA ARG A 539 14.28 -42.32 17.30
C ARG A 539 13.09 -41.98 16.41
N LEU A 540 12.97 -40.73 15.95
CA LEU A 540 11.99 -40.30 14.95
C LEU A 540 12.17 -41.08 13.63
N ARG A 541 13.42 -41.24 13.14
CA ARG A 541 13.72 -42.05 11.94
C ARG A 541 13.47 -43.55 12.13
N GLN A 542 13.56 -44.06 13.35
CA GLN A 542 13.24 -45.45 13.67
C GLN A 542 11.72 -45.66 13.69
N HIS A 543 10.97 -44.75 14.30
CA HIS A 543 9.50 -44.73 14.25
C HIS A 543 8.98 -44.66 12.79
N GLN A 544 9.61 -43.84 11.93
CA GLN A 544 9.31 -43.79 10.48
C GLN A 544 9.48 -45.14 9.76
N LYS A 545 10.40 -45.99 10.22
CA LYS A 545 10.65 -47.32 9.62
C LYS A 545 9.70 -48.38 10.17
N GLU A 546 9.35 -48.30 11.44
CA GLU A 546 8.55 -49.32 12.15
C GLU A 546 7.04 -49.12 11.95
N HIS A 547 6.56 -47.88 11.84
CA HIS A 547 5.14 -47.53 11.76
C HIS A 547 4.73 -46.86 10.45
N ARG A 548 5.39 -47.23 9.34
CA ARG A 548 5.01 -46.80 8.00
C ARG A 548 3.65 -47.39 7.60
N ARG A 549 2.56 -46.84 8.16
CA ARG A 549 1.20 -47.07 7.65
C ARG A 549 1.21 -46.60 6.20
N PRO A 550 0.72 -47.40 5.24
CA PRO A 550 0.36 -46.85 3.95
C PRO A 550 -0.76 -45.86 4.23
N GLN A 551 -0.42 -44.57 4.35
CA GLN A 551 -1.42 -43.53 4.15
C GLN A 551 -2.04 -43.86 2.80
N ALA A 552 -3.36 -44.14 2.81
CA ALA A 552 -4.12 -44.13 1.59
C ALA A 552 -3.75 -42.83 0.89
N ARG A 553 -3.10 -42.93 -0.27
CA ARG A 553 -2.99 -41.79 -1.16
C ARG A 553 -4.41 -41.23 -1.24
N PRO A 554 -4.65 -39.93 -0.95
CA PRO A 554 -5.84 -39.32 -1.53
C PRO A 554 -5.72 -39.62 -3.02
N ASP A 555 -6.75 -40.24 -3.55
CA ASP A 555 -6.77 -40.84 -4.87
C ASP A 555 -6.24 -39.81 -5.89
N ASN A 556 -4.99 -39.99 -6.35
CA ASN A 556 -4.32 -39.15 -7.35
C ASN A 556 -4.97 -39.31 -8.75
N GLY A 557 -6.21 -39.83 -8.80
CA GLY A 557 -7.09 -39.90 -9.96
C GLY A 557 -8.03 -38.71 -10.13
N LYS A 558 -8.19 -37.81 -9.14
CA LYS A 558 -8.88 -36.53 -9.38
C LYS A 558 -7.89 -35.49 -9.88
N THR A 559 -7.63 -35.54 -11.18
CA THR A 559 -7.28 -34.33 -11.92
C THR A 559 -8.34 -33.29 -11.60
N PHE A 560 -7.94 -32.09 -11.16
CA PHE A 560 -8.81 -30.93 -11.03
C PHE A 560 -9.57 -30.73 -12.34
N THR A 561 -10.82 -31.21 -12.37
CA THR A 561 -11.79 -30.91 -13.41
C THR A 561 -12.55 -29.70 -12.89
N LEU A 562 -12.28 -28.54 -13.50
CA LEU A 562 -13.19 -27.41 -13.43
C LEU A 562 -14.56 -27.90 -13.95
N PHE A 563 -15.63 -27.60 -13.21
CA PHE A 563 -17.04 -27.94 -13.47
C PHE A 563 -17.51 -29.33 -12.98
N GLY A 564 -18.13 -29.33 -11.80
CA GLY A 564 -19.14 -30.31 -11.38
C GLY A 564 -20.46 -29.57 -11.15
N GLU A 565 -21.55 -30.13 -11.64
CA GLU A 565 -22.91 -29.54 -11.66
C GLU A 565 -23.45 -29.22 -10.24
N PRO A 566 -24.32 -28.20 -10.09
CA PRO A 566 -24.89 -27.82 -8.80
C PRO A 566 -26.02 -28.76 -8.35
N ASP A 567 -25.99 -29.11 -7.06
CA ASP A 567 -27.08 -29.79 -6.34
C ASP A 567 -28.21 -28.76 -6.01
N PRO A 568 -29.51 -29.05 -6.19
CA PRO A 568 -30.54 -28.02 -6.32
C PRO A 568 -31.23 -27.54 -5.04
N ASP A 569 -30.91 -28.03 -3.84
CA ASP A 569 -31.72 -27.75 -2.65
C ASP A 569 -30.88 -27.25 -1.46
N GLY A 570 -31.05 -25.97 -1.11
CA GLY A 570 -30.68 -25.46 0.20
C GLY A 570 -30.08 -24.05 0.24
N VAL A 571 -30.90 -23.02 0.06
CA VAL A 571 -30.62 -21.70 0.67
C VAL A 571 -31.93 -21.06 1.09
N GLU A 572 -32.20 -21.04 2.41
CA GLU A 572 -33.15 -20.10 3.01
C GLU A 572 -32.52 -18.69 3.00
N GLU A 573 -33.30 -17.74 2.48
CA GLU A 573 -33.03 -16.31 2.43
C GLU A 573 -33.15 -15.73 3.85
N GLU A 574 -32.05 -15.26 4.44
CA GLU A 574 -32.12 -14.35 5.58
C GLU A 574 -31.37 -13.03 5.31
N LEU A 575 -32.16 -11.96 5.30
CA LEU A 575 -31.80 -10.59 4.99
C LEU A 575 -30.81 -10.01 6.02
N LEU A 576 -29.65 -9.56 5.55
CA LEU A 576 -28.86 -8.55 6.25
C LEU A 576 -28.48 -7.43 5.27
N GLN A 577 -29.23 -6.32 5.32
CA GLN A 577 -28.90 -5.07 4.67
C GLN A 577 -27.81 -4.33 5.48
N PRO A 578 -26.63 -4.05 4.92
CA PRO A 578 -25.69 -3.12 5.55
C PRO A 578 -26.19 -1.69 5.31
N LYS A 579 -26.40 -0.94 6.40
CA LYS A 579 -26.78 0.48 6.38
C LYS A 579 -25.71 1.30 5.64
N GLN A 580 -25.97 1.62 4.38
CA GLN A 580 -25.19 2.56 3.58
C GLN A 580 -25.25 3.96 4.20
N LYS A 581 -24.22 4.35 4.97
CA LYS A 581 -23.94 5.77 5.20
C LYS A 581 -23.46 6.36 3.88
N LYS A 582 -24.31 7.19 3.27
CA LYS A 582 -24.08 7.89 1.99
C LYS A 582 -22.72 8.58 1.98
N ALA A 583 -21.79 8.07 1.17
CA ALA A 583 -20.58 8.78 0.75
C ALA A 583 -20.96 9.94 -0.20
N LYS A 584 -21.56 11.00 0.36
CA LYS A 584 -21.81 12.26 -0.35
C LYS A 584 -20.50 13.06 -0.36
N ASN A 585 -19.81 13.04 -1.51
CA ASN A 585 -18.96 14.11 -2.07
C ASN A 585 -17.75 13.54 -2.83
N ARG A 586 -17.92 13.10 -4.08
CA ARG A 586 -16.79 12.86 -5.02
C ARG A 586 -17.11 13.26 -6.48
N GLN A 587 -18.09 14.14 -6.69
CA GLN A 587 -18.41 14.71 -7.99
C GLN A 587 -18.35 16.23 -7.88
N ARG A 588 -17.44 16.87 -8.62
CA ARG A 588 -17.44 18.32 -8.80
C ARG A 588 -17.64 18.58 -10.30
N LEU A 589 -18.70 19.31 -10.65
CA LEU A 589 -18.86 19.84 -12.01
C LEU A 589 -17.80 20.93 -12.22
N THR A 590 -17.08 20.84 -13.33
CA THR A 590 -16.15 21.88 -13.78
C THR A 590 -16.52 22.33 -15.19
N SER A 591 -16.00 23.47 -15.64
CA SER A 591 -16.21 23.98 -17.00
C SER A 591 -15.64 23.07 -18.10
N ALA A 592 -14.84 22.06 -17.75
CA ALA A 592 -14.17 21.13 -18.66
C ALA A 592 -14.73 19.69 -18.61
N GLY A 593 -15.78 19.42 -17.81
CA GLY A 593 -16.36 18.09 -17.63
C GLY A 593 -16.62 17.73 -16.16
N VAL A 594 -17.01 16.46 -15.92
CA VAL A 594 -17.22 15.93 -14.57
C VAL A 594 -15.90 15.38 -14.03
N ARG A 595 -15.45 15.90 -12.89
CA ARG A 595 -14.21 15.44 -12.22
C ARG A 595 -14.52 14.36 -11.18
N TYR A 596 -13.73 13.29 -11.25
CA TYR A 596 -13.69 12.18 -10.31
C TYR A 596 -12.30 12.10 -9.71
N VAL A 597 -12.24 11.52 -8.51
CA VAL A 597 -11.00 11.31 -7.78
C VAL A 597 -10.92 9.84 -7.38
N TYR A 598 -9.80 9.21 -7.73
CA TYR A 598 -9.53 7.79 -7.47
C TYR A 598 -8.29 7.62 -6.61
N ASP A 599 -8.34 6.57 -5.79
CA ASP A 599 -7.19 6.09 -5.05
C ASP A 599 -6.35 5.22 -6.00
N GLU A 600 -5.03 5.22 -5.84
CA GLU A 600 -4.08 4.47 -6.66
C GLU A 600 -3.31 3.49 -5.79
N TRP A 601 -3.09 2.27 -6.26
CA TRP A 601 -2.28 1.30 -5.53
C TRP A 601 -0.80 1.58 -5.74
N ASP A 602 -0.06 1.76 -4.66
CA ASP A 602 1.39 1.92 -4.69
C ASP A 602 2.05 0.70 -4.05
N PHE A 603 2.62 -0.16 -4.91
CA PHE A 603 3.23 -1.41 -4.47
C PHE A 603 4.52 -1.21 -3.64
N LEU A 604 5.16 -0.03 -3.71
CA LEU A 604 6.36 0.28 -2.93
C LEU A 604 6.01 0.54 -1.47
N ILE A 605 4.83 1.10 -1.22
CA ILE A 605 4.34 1.37 0.14
C ILE A 605 3.36 0.32 0.63
N ASP A 606 2.87 -0.56 -0.27
CA ASP A 606 1.88 -1.62 0.00
C ASP A 606 0.58 -1.08 0.61
N ASP A 607 0.20 0.11 0.14
CA ASP A 607 -0.97 0.87 0.57
C ASP A 607 -1.48 1.68 -0.63
N TYR A 608 -2.71 2.15 -0.53
CA TYR A 608 -3.30 3.06 -1.50
C TYR A 608 -2.80 4.49 -1.27
N ARG A 609 -2.39 5.15 -2.35
CA ARG A 609 -2.35 6.61 -2.40
C ARG A 609 -3.77 7.14 -2.51
N SER A 610 -4.22 7.82 -1.47
CA SER A 610 -5.57 8.35 -1.37
C SER A 610 -5.74 9.62 -2.19
N HIS A 611 -6.86 9.70 -2.90
CA HIS A 611 -7.23 10.86 -3.72
C HIS A 611 -6.15 11.26 -4.74
N TRP A 612 -5.40 10.29 -5.23
CA TRP A 612 -4.16 10.52 -5.96
C TRP A 612 -4.38 10.86 -7.44
N CYS A 613 -5.39 10.24 -8.05
CA CYS A 613 -5.66 10.37 -9.47
C CYS A 613 -6.90 11.24 -9.71
N ASP A 614 -6.72 12.33 -10.45
CA ASP A 614 -7.80 13.17 -10.96
C ASP A 614 -8.20 12.71 -12.36
N LEU A 615 -9.44 12.23 -12.45
CA LEU A 615 -10.03 11.76 -13.69
C LEU A 615 -11.13 12.73 -14.16
N ARG A 616 -11.16 13.04 -15.45
CA ARG A 616 -12.18 13.89 -16.07
C ARG A 616 -12.92 13.11 -17.13
N GLU A 617 -14.24 13.21 -17.13
CA GLU A 617 -15.05 12.78 -18.27
C GLU A 617 -15.14 13.91 -19.28
N VAL A 618 -14.52 13.71 -20.44
CA VAL A 618 -14.45 14.69 -21.53
C VAL A 618 -15.37 14.24 -22.65
N PRO A 619 -16.48 14.95 -22.92
CA PRO A 619 -17.38 14.58 -24.01
C PRO A 619 -16.68 14.73 -25.36
N LEU A 620 -16.81 13.73 -26.22
CA LEU A 620 -16.32 13.78 -27.59
C LEU A 620 -17.34 14.48 -28.50
N VAL A 621 -16.85 15.39 -29.33
CA VAL A 621 -17.63 15.93 -30.45
C VAL A 621 -17.48 14.95 -31.61
N GLY A 622 -18.60 14.35 -32.04
CA GLY A 622 -18.60 13.43 -33.18
C GLY A 622 -18.45 14.16 -34.52
N ASP A 623 -18.01 13.43 -35.53
CA ASP A 623 -18.02 13.87 -36.94
C ASP A 623 -19.30 13.39 -37.66
N GLU A 624 -19.35 13.52 -38.99
CA GLU A 624 -20.49 13.09 -39.81
C GLU A 624 -20.71 11.56 -39.87
N GLY A 625 -19.83 10.75 -39.27
CA GLY A 625 -19.94 9.29 -39.21
C GLY A 625 -19.52 8.58 -40.50
N ALA A 626 -18.78 9.25 -41.38
CA ALA A 626 -18.33 8.70 -42.66
C ALA A 626 -17.54 7.40 -42.48
N PHE A 627 -16.62 7.36 -41.51
CA PHE A 627 -15.81 6.18 -41.19
C PHE A 627 -16.68 4.98 -40.80
N PHE A 628 -17.68 5.18 -39.91
CA PHE A 628 -18.61 4.11 -39.53
C PHE A 628 -19.31 3.51 -40.76
N SER A 629 -19.78 4.36 -41.68
CA SER A 629 -20.48 3.91 -42.87
C SER A 629 -19.58 3.17 -43.87
N SER A 630 -18.34 3.64 -44.06
CA SER A 630 -17.37 2.98 -44.95
C SER A 630 -16.94 1.62 -44.39
N THR A 631 -16.68 1.51 -43.10
CA THR A 631 -16.33 0.23 -42.45
C THR A 631 -17.46 -0.80 -42.60
N MET A 632 -18.71 -0.39 -42.37
CA MET A 632 -19.86 -1.30 -42.53
C MET A 632 -20.02 -1.79 -43.97
N SER A 633 -19.64 -0.97 -44.96
CA SER A 633 -19.63 -1.39 -46.36
C SER A 633 -18.47 -2.35 -46.65
N ALA A 634 -17.27 -2.06 -46.14
CA ALA A 634 -16.07 -2.87 -46.37
C ALA A 634 -16.19 -4.28 -45.75
N TYR A 635 -16.73 -4.37 -44.53
CA TYR A 635 -16.89 -5.63 -43.80
C TYR A 635 -18.31 -6.22 -43.92
N GLY A 636 -19.06 -5.85 -44.95
CA GLY A 636 -20.46 -6.24 -45.10
C GLY A 636 -20.70 -7.76 -45.08
N ASP A 637 -19.80 -8.55 -45.66
CA ASP A 637 -19.90 -10.01 -45.67
C ASP A 637 -19.50 -10.63 -44.33
N VAL A 638 -18.40 -10.18 -43.73
CA VAL A 638 -17.95 -10.60 -42.38
C VAL A 638 -19.04 -10.29 -41.35
N MET A 639 -19.71 -9.15 -41.46
CA MET A 639 -20.82 -8.75 -40.60
C MET A 639 -22.01 -9.71 -40.70
N LYS A 640 -22.33 -10.23 -41.90
CA LYS A 640 -23.42 -11.21 -42.05
C LYS A 640 -23.11 -12.49 -41.28
N ASP A 641 -21.86 -12.94 -41.33
CA ASP A 641 -21.41 -14.13 -40.59
C ASP A 641 -21.43 -13.89 -39.08
N ILE A 642 -20.88 -12.76 -38.61
CA ILE A 642 -20.93 -12.36 -37.19
C ILE A 642 -22.38 -12.31 -36.69
N LYS A 643 -23.28 -11.66 -37.43
CA LYS A 643 -24.71 -11.60 -37.06
C LYS A 643 -25.35 -12.97 -36.97
N ARG A 644 -25.06 -13.86 -37.93
CA ARG A 644 -25.57 -15.23 -37.91
C ARG A 644 -25.05 -16.03 -36.71
N GLU A 645 -23.80 -15.83 -36.32
CA GLU A 645 -23.20 -16.45 -35.14
C GLU A 645 -23.79 -15.88 -33.83
N PHE A 646 -24.01 -14.57 -33.78
CA PHE A 646 -24.59 -13.86 -32.63
C PHE A 646 -26.08 -14.18 -32.43
N GLN A 647 -26.85 -14.35 -33.49
CA GLN A 647 -28.24 -14.81 -33.40
C GLN A 647 -28.37 -16.21 -32.79
N ARG A 648 -27.35 -17.07 -32.93
CA ARG A 648 -27.28 -18.39 -32.26
C ARG A 648 -26.97 -18.28 -30.76
N LEU A 649 -26.48 -17.12 -30.29
CA LEU A 649 -26.26 -16.78 -28.88
C LEU A 649 -27.46 -16.09 -28.25
N ARG A 650 -28.64 -16.17 -28.84
CA ARG A 650 -29.85 -15.69 -28.19
C ARG A 650 -30.56 -16.88 -27.49
N PRO A 651 -29.99 -17.52 -26.44
CA PRO A 651 -30.77 -18.48 -25.68
C PRO A 651 -31.79 -17.71 -24.85
N LYS A 652 -33.02 -18.23 -24.84
CA LYS A 652 -34.00 -17.90 -23.81
C LYS A 652 -33.59 -18.69 -22.58
N LEU A 653 -33.03 -18.05 -21.57
CA LEU A 653 -32.80 -18.72 -20.28
C LEU A 653 -34.19 -18.96 -19.67
N TYR A 654 -34.62 -20.21 -19.57
CA TYR A 654 -35.92 -20.50 -18.97
C TYR A 654 -35.78 -20.63 -17.46
N HIS A 655 -36.39 -19.72 -16.70
CA HIS A 655 -36.46 -19.81 -15.24
C HIS A 655 -37.77 -20.48 -14.82
N LYS A 656 -37.70 -21.42 -13.87
CA LYS A 656 -38.89 -22.10 -13.33
C LYS A 656 -39.61 -21.17 -12.36
N VAL A 657 -40.77 -20.66 -12.75
CA VAL A 657 -41.64 -19.83 -11.91
C VAL A 657 -42.61 -20.76 -11.18
N LYS A 658 -42.49 -20.81 -9.85
CA LYS A 658 -43.34 -21.58 -8.93
C LYS A 658 -44.63 -20.79 -8.58
N GLY A 659 -45.63 -21.47 -8.01
CA GLY A 659 -46.85 -20.80 -7.52
C GLY A 659 -47.77 -20.25 -8.62
N LEU A 660 -47.92 -20.97 -9.73
CA LEU A 660 -48.82 -20.65 -10.83
C LEU A 660 -50.10 -21.49 -10.73
N GLU A 661 -51.21 -20.95 -11.26
CA GLU A 661 -52.49 -21.68 -11.34
C GLU A 661 -52.49 -22.76 -12.44
N ASP A 662 -51.59 -22.63 -13.41
CA ASP A 662 -51.40 -23.58 -14.51
C ASP A 662 -49.90 -23.61 -14.88
N GLY A 663 -49.41 -24.78 -15.27
CA GLY A 663 -47.99 -25.00 -15.54
C GLY A 663 -47.68 -26.44 -15.92
N GLU A 664 -46.49 -26.62 -16.49
CA GLU A 664 -46.01 -27.89 -17.05
C GLU A 664 -45.48 -28.85 -15.97
N GLU A 665 -45.11 -28.35 -14.80
CA GLU A 665 -44.71 -29.14 -13.64
C GLU A 665 -45.57 -28.81 -12.41
N ILE A 666 -45.65 -29.72 -11.45
CA ILE A 666 -46.30 -29.48 -10.15
C ILE A 666 -45.24 -28.97 -9.17
N ASP A 667 -45.54 -27.88 -8.49
CA ASP A 667 -44.75 -27.40 -7.37
C ASP A 667 -45.07 -28.23 -6.13
N LEU A 668 -44.16 -29.13 -5.76
CA LEU A 668 -44.38 -30.10 -4.69
C LEU A 668 -44.61 -29.43 -3.33
N GLU A 669 -43.92 -28.33 -3.02
CA GLU A 669 -44.11 -27.62 -1.76
C GLU A 669 -45.49 -26.98 -1.67
N ALA A 670 -45.90 -26.28 -2.74
CA ALA A 670 -47.22 -25.67 -2.82
C ALA A 670 -48.35 -26.73 -2.82
N ALA A 671 -48.13 -27.87 -3.48
CA ALA A 671 -49.08 -28.98 -3.50
C ALA A 671 -49.20 -29.68 -2.13
N VAL A 672 -48.07 -29.85 -1.41
CA VAL A 672 -48.06 -30.36 -0.04
C VAL A 672 -48.76 -29.38 0.90
N GLY A 673 -48.47 -28.09 0.81
CA GLY A 673 -49.16 -27.03 1.57
C GLY A 673 -50.67 -27.04 1.33
N ALA A 674 -51.09 -27.04 0.06
CA ALA A 674 -52.50 -27.14 -0.31
C ALA A 674 -53.18 -28.41 0.23
N ARG A 675 -52.44 -29.53 0.30
CA ARG A 675 -52.95 -30.78 0.88
C ARG A 675 -53.08 -30.69 2.41
N VAL A 676 -52.14 -30.03 3.08
CA VAL A 676 -52.20 -29.75 4.52
C VAL A 676 -53.39 -28.85 4.83
N ASP A 677 -53.61 -27.78 4.07
CA ASP A 677 -54.76 -26.87 4.22
C ASP A 677 -56.11 -27.59 4.07
N LEU A 678 -56.22 -28.47 3.07
CA LEU A 678 -57.40 -29.31 2.90
C LEU A 678 -57.69 -30.21 4.10
N ILE A 679 -56.64 -30.72 4.75
CA ILE A 679 -56.77 -31.60 5.93
C ILE A 679 -57.13 -30.78 7.18
N THR A 680 -56.63 -29.55 7.30
CA THR A 680 -56.89 -28.65 8.43
C THR A 680 -58.18 -27.82 8.29
N GLY A 681 -58.89 -27.95 7.16
CA GLY A 681 -60.15 -27.26 6.89
C GLY A 681 -59.99 -25.81 6.42
N VAL A 682 -58.77 -25.44 6.00
CA VAL A 682 -58.45 -24.14 5.40
C VAL A 682 -58.63 -24.23 3.88
N PRO A 683 -59.19 -23.21 3.20
CA PRO A 683 -59.28 -23.22 1.74
C PRO A 683 -57.88 -23.24 1.10
N PRO A 684 -57.54 -24.25 0.29
CA PRO A 684 -56.21 -24.37 -0.29
C PRO A 684 -55.98 -23.38 -1.44
N SER A 685 -54.73 -22.98 -1.63
CA SER A 685 -54.30 -22.20 -2.80
C SER A 685 -54.39 -23.02 -4.09
N THR A 686 -54.88 -22.42 -5.18
CA THR A 686 -54.90 -23.01 -6.54
C THR A 686 -53.55 -22.95 -7.24
N LYS A 687 -52.59 -22.23 -6.67
CA LYS A 687 -51.27 -21.96 -7.23
C LYS A 687 -50.27 -23.10 -6.97
N ILE A 688 -50.59 -24.30 -7.46
CA ILE A 688 -49.80 -25.52 -7.20
C ILE A 688 -48.89 -25.92 -8.37
N TYR A 689 -48.85 -25.14 -9.44
CA TYR A 689 -48.07 -25.45 -10.64
C TYR A 689 -46.82 -24.58 -10.74
N ALA A 690 -45.86 -25.07 -11.52
CA ALA A 690 -44.68 -24.35 -11.92
C ALA A 690 -44.51 -24.42 -13.45
N ALA A 691 -44.04 -23.33 -14.05
CA ALA A 691 -43.80 -23.25 -15.48
C ALA A 691 -42.43 -22.63 -15.79
N ARG A 692 -41.80 -23.06 -16.87
CA ARG A 692 -40.52 -22.52 -17.34
C ARG A 692 -40.81 -21.29 -18.20
N GLN A 693 -40.54 -20.10 -17.67
CA GLN A 693 -40.73 -18.85 -18.39
C GLN A 693 -39.41 -18.36 -19.01
N PRO A 694 -39.42 -17.92 -20.28
CA PRO A 694 -38.24 -17.34 -20.90
C PRO A 694 -37.88 -16.03 -20.18
N THR A 695 -36.67 -15.99 -19.63
CA THR A 695 -36.04 -14.82 -19.03
C THR A 695 -35.08 -14.24 -20.05
N ASP A 696 -35.09 -12.91 -20.18
CA ASP A 696 -34.14 -12.22 -21.03
C ASP A 696 -32.74 -12.28 -20.40
N ARG A 697 -31.75 -12.36 -21.29
CA ARG A 697 -30.34 -12.36 -20.94
C ARG A 697 -29.96 -11.03 -20.29
N ASP A 698 -29.40 -11.08 -19.08
CA ASP A 698 -29.15 -9.91 -18.23
C ASP A 698 -27.65 -9.67 -18.03
N VAL A 699 -26.96 -9.34 -19.14
CA VAL A 699 -25.52 -9.07 -19.19
C VAL A 699 -25.27 -7.62 -19.60
N SER A 700 -24.39 -6.94 -18.86
CA SER A 700 -23.85 -5.63 -19.22
C SER A 700 -22.37 -5.69 -19.53
N ALA A 701 -21.95 -5.09 -20.65
CA ALA A 701 -20.56 -5.05 -21.09
C ALA A 701 -20.03 -3.60 -21.22
N LEU A 702 -18.85 -3.33 -20.68
CA LEU A 702 -18.13 -2.06 -20.88
C LEU A 702 -16.86 -2.33 -21.68
N PHE A 703 -16.73 -1.67 -22.83
CA PHE A 703 -15.52 -1.68 -23.64
C PHE A 703 -14.70 -0.44 -23.33
N LEU A 704 -13.51 -0.65 -22.78
CA LEU A 704 -12.56 0.39 -22.41
C LEU A 704 -11.40 0.38 -23.42
N LEU A 705 -11.35 1.41 -24.26
CA LEU A 705 -10.41 1.55 -25.37
C LEU A 705 -9.24 2.43 -24.95
N ASP A 706 -8.01 1.94 -25.08
CA ASP A 706 -6.83 2.79 -24.96
C ASP A 706 -6.73 3.71 -26.19
N LEU A 707 -6.59 5.01 -25.94
CA LEU A 707 -6.40 6.05 -26.95
C LEU A 707 -5.00 6.68 -26.80
N SER A 708 -4.03 5.96 -26.27
CA SER A 708 -2.65 6.42 -26.08
C SER A 708 -1.92 6.68 -27.40
N ALA A 709 -0.75 7.32 -27.31
CA ALA A 709 0.08 7.68 -28.45
C ALA A 709 0.61 6.46 -29.22
N SER A 710 0.76 5.30 -28.56
CA SER A 710 1.15 4.06 -29.24
C SER A 710 0.13 3.65 -30.31
N THR A 711 -1.14 4.06 -30.16
CA THR A 711 -2.22 3.66 -31.08
C THR A 711 -2.11 4.33 -32.46
N ASP A 712 -1.20 5.30 -32.61
CA ASP A 712 -0.86 5.91 -33.91
C ASP A 712 0.14 5.07 -34.73
N ALA A 713 0.69 4.00 -34.15
CA ALA A 713 1.59 3.09 -34.87
C ALA A 713 0.91 2.49 -36.11
N ARG A 714 1.70 2.31 -37.17
CA ARG A 714 1.23 1.85 -38.49
C ARG A 714 1.59 0.39 -38.74
N VAL A 715 0.64 -0.34 -39.33
CA VAL A 715 0.77 -1.75 -39.70
C VAL A 715 0.63 -1.87 -41.21
N PRO A 716 1.55 -2.56 -41.91
CA PRO A 716 1.44 -2.78 -43.34
C PRO A 716 0.27 -3.72 -43.65
N VAL A 717 -0.61 -3.31 -44.58
CA VAL A 717 -1.67 -4.15 -45.12
C VAL A 717 -1.05 -5.00 -46.22
N ALA A 718 -1.00 -6.32 -46.03
CA ALA A 718 -0.49 -7.22 -47.05
C ALA A 718 -1.39 -7.11 -48.30
N ALA A 719 -0.80 -6.70 -49.42
CA ALA A 719 -1.46 -6.80 -50.72
C ALA A 719 -1.89 -8.26 -50.92
N VAL A 720 -3.17 -8.46 -51.25
CA VAL A 720 -3.72 -9.75 -51.64
C VAL A 720 -2.76 -10.37 -52.67
N GLU A 721 -2.36 -11.63 -52.46
CA GLU A 721 -1.61 -12.43 -53.43
C GLU A 721 -2.45 -12.62 -54.71
N GLY A 722 -2.49 -11.59 -55.55
CA GLY A 722 -2.93 -11.64 -56.92
C GLY A 722 -1.68 -11.62 -57.81
N GLU A 723 -1.64 -12.50 -58.81
CA GLU A 723 -0.58 -12.55 -59.81
C GLU A 723 -0.51 -11.24 -60.60
N GLY A 724 0.26 -10.28 -60.09
CA GLY A 724 0.54 -8.99 -60.72
C GLY A 724 1.55 -8.22 -59.88
N GLU A 725 2.53 -7.59 -60.52
CA GLU A 725 3.51 -6.74 -59.84
C GLU A 725 2.78 -5.62 -59.05
N PRO A 726 3.02 -5.45 -57.74
CA PRO A 726 2.39 -4.39 -56.98
C PRO A 726 3.07 -3.06 -57.33
N GLU A 727 2.50 -2.32 -58.28
CA GLU A 727 2.81 -0.90 -58.48
C GLU A 727 2.10 -0.07 -57.42
N GLY A 728 2.73 0.07 -56.25
CA GLY A 728 2.26 0.96 -55.17
C GLY A 728 3.05 0.77 -53.88
N GLU A 729 3.21 1.84 -53.09
CA GLU A 729 3.66 1.71 -51.69
C GLU A 729 2.64 0.86 -50.92
N PRO A 730 3.07 -0.05 -50.03
CA PRO A 730 2.15 -0.85 -49.23
C PRO A 730 1.23 0.08 -48.44
N GLU A 731 -0.09 -0.11 -48.57
CA GLU A 731 -1.05 0.65 -47.78
C GLU A 731 -0.81 0.34 -46.29
N GLU A 732 -0.61 1.38 -45.49
CA GLU A 732 -0.39 1.26 -44.05
C GLU A 732 -1.62 1.75 -43.29
N MET A 733 -2.10 0.95 -42.33
CA MET A 733 -3.21 1.32 -41.45
C MET A 733 -2.70 1.59 -40.04
N ARG A 734 -3.29 2.58 -39.36
CA ARG A 734 -2.98 2.84 -37.95
C ARG A 734 -3.74 1.87 -37.06
N ILE A 735 -3.14 1.50 -35.94
CA ILE A 735 -3.77 0.61 -34.94
C ILE A 735 -5.11 1.17 -34.46
N ILE A 736 -5.21 2.48 -34.23
CA ILE A 736 -6.47 3.09 -33.83
C ILE A 736 -7.58 2.94 -34.87
N ASP A 737 -7.24 2.98 -36.17
CA ASP A 737 -8.23 2.82 -37.23
C ASP A 737 -8.76 1.38 -37.20
N ILE A 738 -7.89 0.39 -36.98
CA ILE A 738 -8.28 -1.02 -36.78
C ILE A 738 -9.13 -1.22 -35.51
N LEU A 739 -8.78 -0.55 -34.40
CA LEU A 739 -9.57 -0.57 -33.16
C LEU A 739 -10.96 0.02 -33.40
N LYS A 740 -11.05 1.13 -34.13
CA LYS A 740 -12.34 1.75 -34.51
C LYS A 740 -13.17 0.81 -35.34
N GLU A 741 -12.60 0.17 -36.36
CA GLU A 741 -13.32 -0.81 -37.18
C GLU A 741 -13.89 -1.95 -36.33
N SER A 742 -13.09 -2.45 -35.38
CA SER A 742 -13.48 -3.52 -34.47
C SER A 742 -14.66 -3.12 -33.59
N VAL A 743 -14.65 -1.89 -33.07
CA VAL A 743 -15.75 -1.34 -32.26
C VAL A 743 -17.01 -1.10 -33.11
N VAL A 744 -16.87 -0.70 -34.38
CA VAL A 744 -18.00 -0.57 -35.32
C VAL A 744 -18.68 -1.93 -35.54
N LEU A 745 -17.89 -2.98 -35.79
CA LEU A 745 -18.45 -4.32 -36.04
C LEU A 745 -19.10 -4.89 -34.78
N LEU A 746 -18.40 -4.77 -33.64
CA LEU A 746 -18.88 -5.24 -32.35
C LEU A 746 -20.16 -4.53 -31.91
N SER A 747 -20.21 -3.19 -31.96
CA SER A 747 -21.41 -2.43 -31.59
C SER A 747 -22.62 -2.85 -32.43
N SER A 748 -22.43 -3.02 -33.74
CA SER A 748 -23.49 -3.50 -34.64
C SER A 748 -23.96 -4.93 -34.33
N ALA A 749 -23.06 -5.80 -33.85
CA ALA A 749 -23.40 -7.16 -33.43
C ALA A 749 -24.13 -7.19 -32.07
N LEU A 750 -23.76 -6.30 -31.14
CA LEU A 750 -24.39 -6.19 -29.82
C LEU A 750 -25.83 -5.67 -29.90
N GLU A 751 -26.10 -4.69 -30.78
CA GLU A 751 -27.45 -4.19 -31.04
C GLU A 751 -28.39 -5.28 -31.57
N GLU A 752 -27.86 -6.30 -32.26
CA GLU A 752 -28.65 -7.43 -32.78
C GLU A 752 -29.08 -8.41 -31.67
N ILE A 753 -28.22 -8.62 -30.66
CA ILE A 753 -28.52 -9.50 -29.52
C ILE A 753 -29.40 -8.79 -28.48
N GLY A 754 -29.21 -7.48 -28.31
CA GLY A 754 -29.90 -6.68 -27.28
C GLY A 754 -29.16 -6.61 -25.94
N ASP A 755 -27.87 -6.94 -25.90
CA ASP A 755 -27.06 -6.80 -24.68
C ASP A 755 -26.89 -5.31 -24.32
N THR A 756 -26.91 -4.98 -23.03
CA THR A 756 -26.64 -3.61 -22.58
C THR A 756 -25.13 -3.37 -22.63
N TYR A 757 -24.67 -2.36 -23.36
CA TYR A 757 -23.23 -2.07 -23.45
C TYR A 757 -22.89 -0.59 -23.44
N ALA A 758 -21.66 -0.30 -23.05
CA ALA A 758 -21.07 1.03 -23.11
C ALA A 758 -19.65 0.98 -23.71
N ILE A 759 -19.25 2.08 -24.35
CA ILE A 759 -17.92 2.25 -24.96
C ILE A 759 -17.31 3.52 -24.39
N TYR A 760 -16.13 3.38 -23.81
CA TYR A 760 -15.34 4.46 -23.25
C TYR A 760 -13.93 4.41 -23.83
N GLY A 761 -13.39 5.55 -24.23
CA GLY A 761 -11.96 5.71 -24.48
C GLY A 761 -11.25 6.26 -23.24
N PHE A 762 -9.95 6.03 -23.09
CA PHE A 762 -9.16 6.69 -22.05
C PHE A 762 -7.78 7.10 -22.56
N SER A 763 -7.22 8.13 -21.94
CA SER A 763 -5.83 8.55 -22.10
C SER A 763 -5.41 9.38 -20.89
N SER A 764 -4.11 9.58 -20.66
CA SER A 764 -3.62 10.33 -19.50
C SER A 764 -2.43 11.24 -19.78
N SER A 765 -2.22 12.19 -18.89
CA SER A 765 -1.04 13.07 -18.85
C SER A 765 -0.67 13.37 -17.40
N GLY A 766 -0.08 12.38 -16.76
CA GLY A 766 0.18 12.31 -15.34
C GLY A 766 -1.09 12.16 -14.49
N ARG A 767 -0.89 11.96 -13.19
CA ARG A 767 -1.99 11.64 -12.24
C ARG A 767 -3.10 12.67 -12.16
N LYS A 768 -2.81 13.94 -12.49
CA LYS A 768 -3.77 15.04 -12.41
C LYS A 768 -4.64 15.21 -13.66
N ASN A 769 -4.33 14.50 -14.75
CA ASN A 769 -5.03 14.63 -16.02
C ASN A 769 -5.26 13.25 -16.64
N VAL A 770 -6.10 12.44 -16.01
CA VAL A 770 -6.62 11.22 -16.63
C VAL A 770 -7.94 11.57 -17.31
N ASP A 771 -8.00 11.45 -18.63
CA ASP A 771 -9.19 11.79 -19.40
C ASP A 771 -9.88 10.51 -19.87
N VAL A 772 -11.18 10.41 -19.58
CA VAL A 772 -12.07 9.34 -20.04
C VAL A 772 -13.10 9.94 -20.98
N TYR A 773 -13.29 9.30 -22.11
CA TYR A 773 -14.12 9.77 -23.21
C TYR A 773 -15.35 8.87 -23.35
N PRO A 774 -16.54 9.28 -22.89
CA PRO A 774 -17.77 8.52 -23.09
C PRO A 774 -18.19 8.56 -24.56
N VAL A 775 -17.84 7.51 -25.32
CA VAL A 775 -18.23 7.34 -26.72
C VAL A 775 -19.69 6.92 -26.81
N LYS A 776 -20.09 5.96 -25.97
CA LYS A 776 -21.48 5.51 -25.80
C LYS A 776 -21.69 5.11 -24.34
N THR A 777 -22.65 5.70 -23.65
CA THR A 777 -23.04 5.27 -22.30
C THR A 777 -24.08 4.14 -22.34
N PHE A 778 -24.34 3.50 -21.19
CA PHE A 778 -25.33 2.41 -21.10
C PHE A 778 -26.76 2.84 -21.45
N VAL A 779 -27.10 4.12 -21.28
CA VAL A 779 -28.45 4.67 -21.52
C VAL A 779 -28.64 5.10 -22.97
N GLU A 780 -27.55 5.31 -23.71
CA GLU A 780 -27.59 5.75 -25.10
C GLU A 780 -27.76 4.56 -26.05
N SER A 781 -28.64 4.70 -27.04
CA SER A 781 -28.69 3.83 -28.23
C SER A 781 -27.59 4.19 -29.24
N LEU A 782 -27.25 3.29 -30.17
CA LEU A 782 -26.32 3.57 -31.28
C LEU A 782 -26.90 4.57 -32.32
N SER A 783 -27.02 5.84 -31.91
CA SER A 783 -27.51 6.96 -32.72
C SER A 783 -26.45 7.45 -33.72
N THR A 784 -26.85 8.35 -34.63
CA THR A 784 -25.91 9.05 -35.54
C THR A 784 -24.79 9.76 -34.78
N ASP A 785 -25.10 10.36 -33.63
CA ASP A 785 -24.11 11.08 -32.81
C ASP A 785 -23.10 10.13 -32.18
N VAL A 786 -23.53 8.94 -31.76
CA VAL A 786 -22.61 7.89 -31.26
C VAL A 786 -21.72 7.39 -32.40
N LYS A 787 -22.28 7.16 -33.59
CA LYS A 787 -21.51 6.75 -34.78
C LYS A 787 -20.46 7.79 -35.18
N GLY A 788 -20.81 9.07 -35.09
CA GLY A 788 -19.88 10.19 -35.26
C GLY A 788 -18.79 10.23 -34.19
N ARG A 789 -19.12 9.95 -32.92
CA ARG A 789 -18.13 9.86 -31.83
C ARG A 789 -17.15 8.69 -32.01
N ILE A 790 -17.62 7.53 -32.45
CA ILE A 790 -16.75 6.38 -32.78
C ILE A 790 -15.79 6.77 -33.91
N SER A 791 -16.30 7.48 -34.92
CA SER A 791 -15.53 7.93 -36.09
C SER A 791 -14.49 9.01 -35.72
N ALA A 792 -14.78 9.85 -34.72
CA ALA A 792 -13.89 10.90 -34.23
C ALA A 792 -12.78 10.43 -33.26
N LEU A 793 -12.74 9.14 -32.92
CA LEU A 793 -11.65 8.60 -32.08
C LEU A 793 -10.28 8.80 -32.75
N ALA A 794 -9.34 9.35 -31.98
CA ALA A 794 -7.98 9.70 -32.41
C ALA A 794 -6.98 9.40 -31.28
N PRO A 795 -5.71 9.08 -31.61
CA PRO A 795 -4.66 8.86 -30.62
C PRO A 795 -4.41 10.13 -29.82
N GLN A 796 -4.05 9.97 -28.55
CA GLN A 796 -3.85 11.03 -27.58
C GLN A 796 -2.47 10.88 -26.91
N ARG A 797 -2.42 10.77 -25.58
CA ARG A 797 -1.22 10.92 -24.76
C ARG A 797 -0.76 9.58 -24.19
N SER A 798 -0.72 9.44 -22.87
CA SER A 798 -0.18 8.27 -22.16
C SER A 798 -1.30 7.36 -21.64
N THR A 799 -0.92 6.33 -20.87
CA THR A 799 -1.77 5.18 -20.49
C THR A 799 -1.77 4.95 -18.96
N ARG A 800 -2.63 5.68 -18.23
CA ARG A 800 -2.92 5.40 -16.81
C ARG A 800 -4.08 4.42 -16.62
N MET A 801 -3.86 3.16 -16.98
CA MET A 801 -4.90 2.11 -17.00
C MET A 801 -5.64 1.91 -15.67
N GLY A 802 -4.95 1.84 -14.53
CA GLY A 802 -5.59 1.49 -13.26
C GLY A 802 -6.70 2.46 -12.85
N ALA A 803 -6.49 3.78 -13.03
CA ALA A 803 -7.52 4.79 -12.80
C ALA A 803 -8.72 4.63 -13.75
N ALA A 804 -8.46 4.35 -15.03
CA ALA A 804 -9.52 4.12 -16.03
C ALA A 804 -10.33 2.85 -15.74
N VAL A 805 -9.67 1.76 -15.34
CA VAL A 805 -10.31 0.50 -14.92
C VAL A 805 -11.16 0.72 -13.67
N ARG A 806 -10.68 1.46 -12.66
CA ARG A 806 -11.50 1.80 -11.48
C ARG A 806 -12.72 2.65 -11.83
N HIS A 807 -12.59 3.54 -12.82
CA HIS A 807 -13.71 4.31 -13.33
C HIS A 807 -14.73 3.43 -14.04
N ALA A 808 -14.29 2.56 -14.94
CA ALA A 808 -15.15 1.58 -15.62
C ALA A 808 -15.86 0.64 -14.64
N THR A 809 -15.13 0.14 -13.64
CA THR A 809 -15.67 -0.67 -12.53
C THR A 809 -16.77 0.07 -11.80
N ARG A 810 -16.58 1.37 -11.50
CA ARG A 810 -17.62 2.19 -10.87
C ARG A 810 -18.87 2.30 -11.75
N ARG A 811 -18.71 2.49 -13.07
CA ARG A 811 -19.83 2.58 -14.03
C ARG A 811 -20.61 1.27 -14.14
N LEU A 812 -19.93 0.12 -14.08
CA LEU A 812 -20.55 -1.21 -14.12
C LEU A 812 -21.19 -1.60 -12.78
N LYS A 813 -20.58 -1.21 -11.66
CA LYS A 813 -21.02 -1.61 -10.32
C LYS A 813 -22.46 -1.18 -10.02
N ASP A 814 -22.83 0.01 -10.47
CA ASP A 814 -24.14 0.63 -10.24
C ASP A 814 -25.29 -0.02 -11.05
N LEU A 815 -24.98 -0.92 -11.99
CA LEU A 815 -25.99 -1.64 -12.77
C LEU A 815 -26.57 -2.82 -11.98
N SER A 816 -27.87 -3.10 -12.16
CA SER A 816 -28.57 -4.22 -11.53
C SER A 816 -28.40 -5.55 -12.26
N THR A 817 -27.61 -5.59 -13.34
CA THR A 817 -27.51 -6.77 -14.20
C THR A 817 -26.73 -7.89 -13.53
N ARG A 818 -27.15 -9.14 -13.74
CA ARG A 818 -26.51 -10.35 -13.18
C ARG A 818 -25.09 -10.54 -13.70
N GLY A 819 -24.89 -10.43 -15.01
CA GLY A 819 -23.58 -10.49 -15.65
C GLY A 819 -23.00 -9.09 -15.87
N LYS A 820 -21.75 -8.87 -15.45
CA LYS A 820 -21.02 -7.62 -15.70
C LYS A 820 -19.65 -7.94 -16.27
N ILE A 821 -19.34 -7.40 -17.44
CA ILE A 821 -18.09 -7.66 -18.15
C ILE A 821 -17.39 -6.34 -18.45
N LEU A 822 -16.10 -6.26 -18.16
CA LEU A 822 -15.19 -5.20 -18.55
C LEU A 822 -14.21 -5.76 -19.58
N ILE A 823 -14.20 -5.22 -20.80
CA ILE A 823 -13.22 -5.58 -21.83
C ILE A 823 -12.29 -4.40 -22.03
N LEU A 824 -11.02 -4.59 -21.67
CA LEU A 824 -9.95 -3.62 -21.88
C LEU A 824 -9.27 -3.94 -23.21
N LEU A 825 -9.33 -3.01 -24.16
CA LEU A 825 -8.57 -3.06 -25.40
C LEU A 825 -7.41 -2.06 -25.29
N SER A 826 -6.19 -2.57 -25.23
CA SER A 826 -4.97 -1.76 -25.16
C SER A 826 -4.01 -2.21 -26.25
N ASP A 827 -3.23 -1.30 -26.81
CA ASP A 827 -2.16 -1.65 -27.74
C ASP A 827 -0.79 -1.74 -27.06
N GLY A 828 -0.74 -1.54 -25.75
CA GLY A 828 0.53 -1.48 -25.06
C GLY A 828 0.45 -1.53 -23.54
N TYR A 829 1.61 -1.22 -22.98
CA TYR A 829 1.95 -1.32 -21.57
C TYR A 829 1.40 -0.13 -20.75
N PRO A 830 1.01 -0.31 -19.46
CA PRO A 830 0.64 0.82 -18.62
C PRO A 830 1.83 1.76 -18.33
N GLU A 831 1.92 2.87 -19.06
CA GLU A 831 2.98 3.88 -18.90
C GLU A 831 2.40 5.30 -18.86
N ASP A 832 2.89 6.13 -17.93
CA ASP A 832 2.54 7.54 -17.77
C ASP A 832 3.74 8.31 -17.19
N ALA A 833 3.77 9.62 -17.42
CA ALA A 833 4.92 10.50 -17.14
C ALA A 833 5.31 10.59 -15.66
N ASP A 834 4.39 10.30 -14.73
CA ASP A 834 4.62 10.34 -13.28
C ASP A 834 4.28 9.03 -12.56
N TYR A 835 4.34 7.89 -13.26
CA TYR A 835 4.31 6.58 -12.62
C TYR A 835 5.63 6.27 -11.91
N GLY A 836 5.55 5.99 -10.60
CA GLY A 836 6.71 5.70 -9.78
C GLY A 836 7.64 6.91 -9.57
N ARG A 837 8.73 6.69 -8.81
CA ARG A 837 9.81 7.69 -8.61
C ARG A 837 10.87 7.63 -9.70
N GLU A 838 11.11 6.44 -10.23
CA GLU A 838 12.05 6.20 -11.32
C GLU A 838 11.31 6.34 -12.65
N PRO A 839 11.68 7.34 -13.48
CA PRO A 839 11.17 7.43 -14.83
C PRO A 839 11.42 6.12 -15.58
N HIS A 840 10.39 5.60 -16.24
CA HIS A 840 10.47 4.42 -17.11
C HIS A 840 10.70 3.07 -16.42
N THR A 841 10.53 2.94 -15.09
CA THR A 841 10.43 1.63 -14.45
C THR A 841 8.98 1.13 -14.57
N PRO A 842 8.73 0.11 -15.42
CA PRO A 842 7.39 -0.11 -15.94
C PRO A 842 6.52 -0.89 -14.91
N THR A 843 7.15 -1.51 -13.91
CA THR A 843 6.51 -2.32 -12.86
C THR A 843 5.39 -1.59 -12.10
N TYR A 844 5.49 -0.28 -11.86
CA TYR A 844 4.48 0.44 -11.09
C TYR A 844 3.09 0.40 -11.77
N GLY A 845 3.05 0.72 -13.06
CA GLY A 845 1.81 0.73 -13.84
C GLY A 845 1.17 -0.66 -13.95
N ILE A 846 1.98 -1.73 -14.09
CA ILE A 846 1.51 -3.12 -14.02
C ILE A 846 0.84 -3.39 -12.68
N ARG A 847 1.53 -3.08 -11.57
CA ARG A 847 1.06 -3.46 -10.23
C ARG A 847 -0.20 -2.72 -9.84
N ASP A 848 -0.32 -1.43 -10.19
CA ASP A 848 -1.57 -0.69 -10.00
C ASP A 848 -2.71 -1.25 -10.85
N THR A 849 -2.46 -1.54 -12.13
CA THR A 849 -3.50 -2.07 -13.02
C THR A 849 -3.95 -3.48 -12.60
N MET A 850 -3.02 -4.35 -12.19
CA MET A 850 -3.32 -5.65 -11.59
C MET A 850 -4.27 -5.50 -10.40
N MET A 851 -4.01 -4.53 -9.52
CA MET A 851 -4.87 -4.28 -8.36
C MET A 851 -6.24 -3.72 -8.78
N ALA A 852 -6.31 -2.82 -9.74
CA ALA A 852 -7.56 -2.31 -10.29
C ALA A 852 -8.43 -3.42 -10.92
N LEU A 853 -7.81 -4.39 -11.62
CA LEU A 853 -8.51 -5.56 -12.17
C LEU A 853 -9.03 -6.50 -11.07
N ARG A 854 -8.24 -6.72 -10.01
CA ARG A 854 -8.70 -7.48 -8.83
C ARG A 854 -9.84 -6.78 -8.09
N GLU A 855 -9.83 -5.46 -8.01
CA GLU A 855 -10.93 -4.67 -7.45
C GLU A 855 -12.22 -4.82 -8.26
N ALA A 856 -12.11 -4.89 -9.59
CA ALA A 856 -13.22 -5.19 -10.48
C ALA A 856 -13.79 -6.58 -10.21
N GLU A 857 -12.93 -7.59 -10.12
CA GLU A 857 -13.31 -8.99 -9.83
C GLU A 857 -14.00 -9.12 -8.46
N ARG A 858 -13.46 -8.46 -7.42
CA ARG A 858 -14.10 -8.39 -6.10
C ARG A 858 -15.48 -7.72 -6.12
N SER A 859 -15.72 -6.85 -7.09
CA SER A 859 -17.03 -6.21 -7.31
C SER A 859 -17.97 -7.06 -8.18
N GLY A 860 -17.61 -8.32 -8.48
CA GLY A 860 -18.40 -9.22 -9.31
C GLY A 860 -18.33 -8.92 -10.81
N ILE A 861 -17.30 -8.17 -11.26
CA ILE A 861 -17.13 -7.79 -12.67
C ILE A 861 -16.06 -8.66 -13.30
N LEU A 862 -16.39 -9.28 -14.43
CA LEU A 862 -15.48 -10.08 -15.23
C LEU A 862 -14.59 -9.18 -16.08
N SER A 863 -13.31 -9.08 -15.78
CA SER A 863 -12.37 -8.32 -16.61
C SER A 863 -11.66 -9.20 -17.65
N PHE A 864 -11.59 -8.75 -18.90
CA PHE A 864 -10.83 -9.40 -19.98
C PHE A 864 -9.96 -8.39 -20.73
N CYS A 865 -8.66 -8.67 -20.86
CA CYS A 865 -7.69 -7.79 -21.50
C CYS A 865 -7.35 -8.29 -22.90
N ILE A 866 -7.48 -7.46 -23.91
CA ILE A 866 -7.08 -7.75 -25.28
C ILE A 866 -5.95 -6.81 -25.63
N THR A 867 -4.82 -7.37 -26.08
CA THR A 867 -3.71 -6.58 -26.60
C THR A 867 -3.34 -6.98 -28.02
N VAL A 868 -2.88 -5.99 -28.78
CA VAL A 868 -2.33 -6.14 -30.14
C VAL A 868 -0.80 -6.10 -30.14
N ASP A 869 -0.18 -5.91 -28.98
CA ASP A 869 1.27 -5.96 -28.80
C ASP A 869 1.78 -7.40 -28.77
N LYS A 870 2.74 -7.72 -29.65
CA LYS A 870 3.40 -9.04 -29.70
C LYS A 870 4.17 -9.37 -28.42
N GLY A 871 4.67 -8.36 -27.71
CA GLY A 871 5.29 -8.50 -26.37
C GLY A 871 4.28 -8.61 -25.23
N GLY A 872 2.98 -8.55 -25.53
CA GLY A 872 1.87 -8.52 -24.58
C GLY A 872 1.88 -9.60 -23.50
N HIS A 873 2.38 -10.79 -23.84
CA HIS A 873 2.39 -11.95 -22.95
C HIS A 873 3.18 -11.73 -21.66
N ASP A 874 4.24 -10.92 -21.70
CA ASP A 874 5.15 -10.76 -20.56
C ASP A 874 4.46 -9.96 -19.44
N TYR A 875 3.88 -8.80 -19.76
CA TYR A 875 3.23 -7.96 -18.77
C TYR A 875 1.80 -8.39 -18.43
N LEU A 876 1.01 -8.90 -19.39
CA LEU A 876 -0.38 -9.30 -19.12
C LEU A 876 -0.45 -10.50 -18.17
N ARG A 877 0.55 -11.39 -18.20
CA ARG A 877 0.66 -12.51 -17.26
C ARG A 877 0.88 -12.05 -15.83
N GLU A 878 1.55 -10.92 -15.63
CA GLU A 878 1.66 -10.29 -14.30
C GLU A 878 0.37 -9.59 -13.88
N MET A 879 -0.35 -8.98 -14.84
CA MET A 879 -1.58 -8.22 -14.56
C MET A 879 -2.79 -9.09 -14.25
N CYS A 880 -2.96 -10.24 -14.91
CA CYS A 880 -4.15 -11.08 -14.78
C CYS A 880 -3.88 -12.55 -15.15
N ALA A 881 -4.82 -13.43 -14.79
CA ALA A 881 -4.69 -14.86 -15.06
C ALA A 881 -4.65 -15.16 -16.58
N PRO A 882 -3.99 -16.24 -17.03
CA PRO A 882 -3.88 -16.59 -18.46
C PRO A 882 -5.21 -16.75 -19.21
N SER A 883 -6.30 -17.05 -18.49
CA SER A 883 -7.66 -17.14 -19.06
C SER A 883 -8.37 -15.79 -19.20
N ARG A 884 -7.76 -14.70 -18.71
CA ARG A 884 -8.31 -13.35 -18.64
C ARG A 884 -7.69 -12.38 -19.64
N TYR A 885 -6.81 -12.86 -20.52
CA TYR A 885 -6.29 -12.01 -21.58
C TYR A 885 -6.08 -12.77 -22.90
N MET A 886 -5.95 -12.00 -23.98
CA MET A 886 -5.58 -12.50 -25.30
C MET A 886 -4.63 -11.53 -25.99
N VAL A 887 -3.57 -12.07 -26.57
CA VAL A 887 -2.66 -11.35 -27.46
C VAL A 887 -3.06 -11.70 -28.90
N ILE A 888 -3.31 -10.68 -29.70
CA ILE A 888 -3.64 -10.85 -31.12
C ILE A 888 -2.36 -10.70 -31.94
N GLU A 889 -1.92 -11.79 -32.56
CA GLU A 889 -0.68 -11.82 -33.36
C GLU A 889 -0.79 -10.99 -34.64
N ASP A 890 -1.96 -11.03 -35.29
CA ASP A 890 -2.29 -10.24 -36.48
C ASP A 890 -3.34 -9.19 -36.14
N VAL A 891 -2.89 -7.95 -35.99
CA VAL A 891 -3.72 -6.79 -35.64
C VAL A 891 -4.87 -6.61 -36.64
N LEU A 892 -4.64 -6.88 -37.94
CA LEU A 892 -5.67 -6.72 -38.98
C LEU A 892 -6.84 -7.70 -38.81
N SER A 893 -6.65 -8.79 -38.06
CA SER A 893 -7.70 -9.75 -37.76
C SER A 893 -8.64 -9.31 -36.62
N LEU A 894 -8.23 -8.32 -35.79
CA LEU A 894 -8.97 -7.86 -34.61
C LEU A 894 -10.46 -7.54 -34.90
N PRO A 895 -10.84 -6.85 -36.00
CA PRO A 895 -12.24 -6.54 -36.27
C PRO A 895 -13.14 -7.78 -36.38
N SER A 896 -12.61 -8.87 -36.95
CA SER A 896 -13.33 -10.13 -37.10
C SER A 896 -13.28 -11.01 -35.85
N GLN A 897 -12.25 -10.85 -35.01
CA GLN A 897 -12.02 -11.68 -33.82
C GLN A 897 -12.72 -11.13 -32.58
N LEU A 898 -12.78 -9.80 -32.39
CA LEU A 898 -13.33 -9.19 -31.18
C LEU A 898 -14.78 -9.63 -30.88
N PRO A 899 -15.72 -9.68 -31.84
CA PRO A 899 -17.05 -10.22 -31.60
C PRO A 899 -17.04 -11.70 -31.18
N LYS A 900 -16.17 -12.53 -31.79
CA LYS A 900 -16.04 -13.96 -31.44
C LYS A 900 -15.48 -14.16 -30.04
N ILE A 901 -14.53 -13.31 -29.63
CA ILE A 901 -13.97 -13.30 -28.27
C ILE A 901 -15.07 -12.97 -27.27
N TYR A 902 -15.85 -11.90 -27.52
CA TYR A 902 -16.99 -11.53 -26.68
C TYR A 902 -17.98 -12.71 -26.53
N GLN A 903 -18.35 -13.33 -27.64
CA GLN A 903 -19.20 -14.51 -27.68
C GLN A 903 -18.69 -15.68 -26.81
N ARG A 904 -17.39 -15.99 -26.89
CA ARG A 904 -16.78 -17.09 -26.13
C ARG A 904 -16.87 -16.84 -24.62
N HIS A 905 -16.59 -15.63 -24.16
CA HIS A 905 -16.55 -15.32 -22.73
C HIS A 905 -17.93 -15.22 -22.10
N ILE A 906 -18.95 -14.85 -22.86
CA ILE A 906 -20.35 -14.92 -22.43
C ILE A 906 -20.81 -16.35 -22.22
N ARG A 907 -20.54 -17.24 -23.18
CA ARG A 907 -20.99 -18.65 -23.07
C ARG A 907 -20.46 -19.33 -21.81
N ALA A 908 -19.26 -18.94 -21.37
CA ALA A 908 -18.65 -19.45 -20.15
C ALA A 908 -19.25 -18.87 -18.85
N GLN A 909 -20.13 -17.87 -18.92
CA GLN A 909 -20.88 -17.35 -17.76
C GLN A 909 -22.31 -17.92 -17.67
N GLU A 910 -22.85 -18.46 -18.75
CA GLU A 910 -24.17 -19.09 -18.81
C GLU A 910 -24.15 -20.59 -18.49
N LEU A 911 -22.95 -21.19 -18.53
CA LEU A 911 -22.61 -22.56 -18.11
C LEU A 911 -21.99 -22.51 -16.72
#